data_AF-A0A3D4JPK0-F1
#
_entry.id   AF-A0A3D4JPK0-F1
#
_cell.length_a   1.000
_cell.length_b   1.000
_cell.length_c   1.000
_cell.angle_alpha   90.00
_cell.angle_beta   90.00
_cell.angle_gamma   90.00
#
_symmetry.space_group_name_H-M   'P 1'
#
loop_
_entity.id
_entity.type
_entity.pdbx_description
1 polymer ?
#
loop_
_entity_poly.entity_id
_entity_poly.type
_entity_poly.pdbx_seq_one_letter_code
_entity_poly.pdbx_strand_id
1 'polypeptide(L)'
;MSGTLKKIISAVTAAVVMSTYFAIPLAASAESTGVIFESEVEKIDGVENWTSIYETQLPGYSGDGFAYLTSSNIEFEVEAPEEGLYEFDVRYAQILSEEGRMQTIEINGSEYTKVFAYSDKWQDAEFGKFRLKKGTNKIALVPKYGYAAFDTITVKKAEMPDLKATATAVPCDKNATKEAKSLMSYLYDVYGTGILSGQQTIYGGGHKVNTTIRYDADKDICVDDTGKTYSFDEADKAVADDGSKFVWKCTDENGQVYSYDSQNRNYNYCEYDRELKYLQETVGDMPAIQGFDFGANCPCYQWDDGIVERMIDWTNNKNGICTASWHINVPVTMADYTLGEPLDFSKTTYSEKCDFSPSKAMEKGTPENDYWELCIKNLAEQLSRLQDAGVPVIFRPLHEADGNYSNGGVSWFWWGKEGPEVYNKLWKYLQTELQETYGIHNLIWEQNLYAWSDASAEWYSGEDYVDIVGYDKYNTQYNRHDGKTSGPNLDAESGIFWKLYDTVEGKKMVAMPENDTIPSLDNITIEKAGWLYFCPWYDEESSPKFISGEDYQDIDELKKLYKSDYCITLSELPENWKNYKSSDVPVEGDIPGDINGDKFVNIFDFVMLKNYLLGTGSEKTDAYDVNGDGSINILDAVLLKQYILGMDVKLS
;
A
#
# COMPACT_ATOMS: atom_id res chain seq x y z
N MET A 1 1.07 -16.74 -80.92
CA MET A 1 1.95 -16.12 -81.95
C MET A 1 1.98 -14.63 -81.65
N SER A 2 3.06 -13.91 -81.36
CA SER A 2 4.51 -14.10 -81.30
C SER A 2 5.00 -13.11 -80.21
N GLY A 3 5.94 -13.42 -79.33
CA GLY A 3 7.36 -13.49 -79.67
C GLY A 3 8.12 -12.28 -79.08
N THR A 4 8.44 -12.38 -77.79
CA THR A 4 9.74 -12.10 -77.14
C THR A 4 10.62 -10.87 -77.49
N LEU A 5 10.96 -10.13 -76.42
CA LEU A 5 12.22 -9.43 -76.08
C LEU A 5 12.73 -8.26 -76.96
N LYS A 6 13.01 -7.12 -76.29
CA LYS A 6 14.39 -6.64 -76.09
C LYS A 6 14.50 -5.55 -75.01
N LYS A 7 15.53 -5.72 -74.17
CA LYS A 7 16.01 -4.85 -73.09
C LYS A 7 16.46 -3.48 -73.61
N ILE A 8 16.24 -2.42 -72.83
CA ILE A 8 16.98 -1.15 -72.96
C ILE A 8 17.58 -0.78 -71.61
N ILE A 9 18.89 -0.58 -71.64
CA ILE A 9 19.74 -0.03 -70.58
C ILE A 9 19.60 1.48 -70.63
N SER A 10 19.29 2.10 -69.49
CA SER A 10 19.29 3.56 -69.31
C SER A 10 20.58 3.99 -68.62
N ALA A 11 21.26 5.00 -69.18
CA ALA A 11 22.14 5.88 -68.42
C ALA A 11 22.36 7.23 -69.14
N VAL A 12 21.86 8.29 -68.49
CA VAL A 12 22.50 9.63 -68.29
C VAL A 12 22.58 10.52 -69.56
N THR A 13 22.14 11.79 -69.61
CA THR A 13 22.49 12.93 -68.72
C THR A 13 21.50 14.12 -68.87
N ALA A 14 21.22 14.75 -67.72
CA ALA A 14 20.97 16.18 -67.43
C ALA A 14 20.10 17.08 -68.34
N ALA A 15 18.99 17.54 -67.76
CA ALA A 15 18.49 18.90 -67.92
C ALA A 15 18.15 19.48 -66.53
N VAL A 16 18.78 20.61 -66.22
CA VAL A 16 18.61 21.39 -65.00
C VAL A 16 17.28 22.14 -65.06
N VAL A 17 16.42 21.95 -64.06
CA VAL A 17 15.28 22.84 -63.78
C VAL A 17 15.35 23.22 -62.31
N MET A 18 15.48 24.53 -62.08
CA MET A 18 15.34 25.17 -60.77
C MET A 18 13.98 24.84 -60.18
N SER A 19 13.96 24.09 -59.08
CA SER A 19 12.81 24.01 -58.18
C SER A 19 13.16 24.73 -56.88
N THR A 20 12.42 25.80 -56.61
CA THR A 20 12.36 26.49 -55.32
C THR A 20 12.17 25.50 -54.18
N TYR A 21 13.14 25.42 -53.27
CA TYR A 21 12.97 24.77 -51.97
C TYR A 21 11.98 25.61 -51.16
N PHE A 22 10.72 25.18 -51.06
CA PHE A 22 9.93 25.47 -49.87
C PHE A 22 10.45 24.54 -48.79
N ALA A 23 11.21 25.10 -47.85
CA ALA A 23 11.44 24.44 -46.57
C ALA A 23 10.08 24.31 -45.88
N ILE A 24 9.53 23.10 -45.87
CA ILE A 24 8.49 22.74 -44.90
C ILE A 24 9.19 22.85 -43.55
N PRO A 25 8.74 23.69 -42.61
CA PRO A 25 9.26 23.60 -41.26
C PRO A 25 8.91 22.22 -40.76
N LEU A 26 9.92 21.41 -40.41
CA LEU A 26 9.69 20.36 -39.43
C LEU A 26 9.16 21.11 -38.20
N ALA A 27 7.86 21.00 -37.95
CA ALA A 27 7.35 21.24 -36.61
C ALA A 27 7.97 20.13 -35.76
N ALA A 28 9.09 20.43 -35.10
CA ALA A 28 9.40 19.78 -33.86
C ALA A 28 8.16 19.99 -32.99
N SER A 29 7.50 18.91 -32.57
CA SER A 29 6.54 18.99 -31.49
C SER A 29 7.30 19.48 -30.27
N ALA A 30 7.24 20.78 -30.00
CA ALA A 30 7.55 21.29 -28.68
C ALA A 30 6.47 20.69 -27.77
N GLU A 31 6.82 19.65 -27.02
CA GLU A 31 6.07 19.33 -25.80
C GLU A 31 5.97 20.63 -25.02
N SER A 32 4.76 21.04 -24.66
CA SER A 32 4.58 22.17 -23.76
C SER A 32 5.30 21.80 -22.46
N THR A 33 6.27 22.60 -22.04
CA THR A 33 7.12 22.35 -20.85
C THR A 33 6.35 22.27 -19.53
N GLY A 34 5.02 22.29 -19.55
CA GLY A 34 4.16 22.31 -18.38
C GLY A 34 4.23 23.62 -17.57
N VAL A 35 5.13 24.54 -17.93
CA VAL A 35 5.37 25.81 -17.22
C VAL A 35 4.14 26.72 -17.37
N ILE A 36 3.59 27.11 -16.23
CA ILE A 36 2.44 28.04 -16.13
C ILE A 36 2.84 29.39 -15.52
N PHE A 37 4.01 29.47 -14.90
CA PHE A 37 4.58 30.70 -14.37
C PHE A 37 6.11 30.61 -14.35
N GLU A 38 6.79 31.68 -14.74
CA GLU A 38 8.25 31.81 -14.65
C GLU A 38 8.58 33.29 -14.45
N SER A 39 9.41 33.61 -13.47
CA SER A 39 9.87 34.98 -13.25
C SER A 39 11.24 35.01 -12.59
N GLU A 40 12.05 35.99 -12.98
CA GLU A 40 13.10 36.54 -12.12
C GLU A 40 12.38 37.25 -10.96
N VAL A 41 12.70 36.91 -9.71
CA VAL A 41 11.85 37.23 -8.55
C VAL A 41 11.84 38.73 -8.27
N GLU A 42 12.92 39.45 -8.60
CA GLU A 42 13.03 40.90 -8.49
C GLU A 42 12.12 41.66 -9.47
N LYS A 43 11.59 40.99 -10.49
CA LYS A 43 10.62 41.57 -11.44
C LYS A 43 9.17 41.42 -11.01
N ILE A 44 8.90 40.69 -9.93
CA ILE A 44 7.56 40.56 -9.37
C ILE A 44 7.16 41.89 -8.73
N ASP A 45 5.95 42.37 -9.07
CA ASP A 45 5.44 43.66 -8.60
C ASP A 45 5.47 43.75 -7.06
N GLY A 46 6.13 44.80 -6.55
CA GLY A 46 6.25 45.05 -5.11
C GLY A 46 7.45 44.37 -4.42
N VAL A 47 8.23 43.56 -5.15
CA VAL A 47 9.46 42.95 -4.62
C VAL A 47 10.63 43.94 -4.73
N GLU A 48 11.41 44.05 -3.65
CA GLU A 48 12.64 44.85 -3.65
C GLU A 48 13.75 44.12 -4.41
N ASN A 49 14.43 44.83 -5.31
CA ASN A 49 15.58 44.31 -6.04
C ASN A 49 16.88 44.47 -5.21
N TRP A 50 17.56 43.36 -4.96
CA TRP A 50 18.86 43.28 -4.29
C TRP A 50 19.95 42.83 -5.25
N THR A 51 21.15 43.39 -5.12
CA THR A 51 22.35 42.97 -5.88
C THR A 51 23.41 42.31 -5.00
N SER A 52 23.27 42.39 -3.67
CA SER A 52 24.14 41.79 -2.66
C SER A 52 23.42 41.69 -1.33
N ILE A 53 23.69 40.65 -0.53
CA ILE A 53 23.17 40.59 0.85
C ILE A 53 24.10 41.44 1.73
N TYR A 54 23.71 42.70 1.95
CA TYR A 54 24.56 43.71 2.59
C TYR A 54 25.92 43.80 1.88
N GLU A 55 27.01 43.49 2.57
CA GLU A 55 28.38 43.50 2.03
C GLU A 55 28.72 42.23 1.23
N THR A 56 27.92 41.17 1.35
CA THR A 56 28.16 39.88 0.71
C THR A 56 27.62 39.87 -0.73
N GLN A 57 28.53 39.79 -1.70
CA GLN A 57 28.19 39.67 -3.12
C GLN A 57 27.80 38.23 -3.47
N LEU A 58 26.74 38.06 -4.26
CA LEU A 58 26.27 36.78 -4.78
C LEU A 58 26.22 36.83 -6.32
N PRO A 59 27.38 36.88 -7.02
CA PRO A 59 27.38 37.01 -8.47
C PRO A 59 26.76 35.79 -9.16
N GLY A 60 26.18 36.00 -10.35
CA GLY A 60 25.60 34.93 -11.17
C GLY A 60 24.09 34.71 -11.01
N TYR A 61 23.38 35.71 -10.46
CA TYR A 61 21.93 35.81 -10.57
C TYR A 61 21.50 36.10 -12.01
N SER A 62 20.27 35.74 -12.34
CA SER A 62 19.59 36.14 -13.57
C SER A 62 19.17 37.61 -13.52
N GLY A 63 18.79 38.19 -14.65
CA GLY A 63 18.27 39.55 -14.67
C GLY A 63 19.19 40.63 -14.11
N ASP A 64 18.57 41.55 -13.36
CA ASP A 64 19.21 42.75 -12.80
C ASP A 64 19.55 42.59 -11.30
N GLY A 65 19.16 41.48 -10.67
CA GLY A 65 19.39 41.20 -9.26
C GLY A 65 18.61 39.99 -8.76
N PHE A 66 18.14 40.05 -7.52
CA PHE A 66 17.37 38.98 -6.87
C PHE A 66 16.49 39.55 -5.74
N ALA A 67 15.59 38.74 -5.20
CA ALA A 67 14.80 39.09 -4.03
C ALA A 67 15.44 38.53 -2.76
N TYR A 68 15.54 39.34 -1.69
CA TYR A 68 16.00 38.88 -0.38
C TYR A 68 14.86 38.83 0.63
N LEU A 69 14.34 37.64 0.90
CA LEU A 69 13.20 37.42 1.80
C LEU A 69 13.64 37.71 3.24
N THR A 70 13.23 38.84 3.82
CA THR A 70 13.62 39.24 5.19
C THR A 70 12.43 39.42 6.11
N SER A 71 11.74 40.56 6.04
CA SER A 71 10.61 40.91 6.91
C SER A 71 9.28 41.09 6.18
N SER A 72 9.31 41.11 4.84
CA SER A 72 8.15 41.26 3.98
C SER A 72 8.00 40.03 3.10
N ASN A 73 6.76 39.66 2.79
CA ASN A 73 6.45 38.55 1.90
C ASN A 73 6.88 38.88 0.46
N ILE A 74 7.18 37.84 -0.32
CA ILE A 74 7.24 37.89 -1.78
C ILE A 74 5.93 37.29 -2.28
N GLU A 75 5.05 38.10 -2.87
CA GLU A 75 3.68 37.70 -3.22
C GLU A 75 3.47 37.77 -4.74
N PHE A 76 2.84 36.75 -5.31
CA PHE A 76 2.51 36.70 -6.74
C PHE A 76 1.29 35.81 -6.99
N GLU A 77 0.71 35.94 -8.18
CA GLU A 77 -0.44 35.14 -8.61
C GLU A 77 -0.05 34.20 -9.73
N VAL A 78 -0.57 32.97 -9.67
CA VAL A 78 -0.37 31.93 -10.67
C VAL A 78 -1.71 31.50 -11.23
N GLU A 79 -1.87 31.60 -12.55
CA GLU A 79 -3.08 31.18 -13.26
C GLU A 79 -2.94 29.72 -13.69
N ALA A 80 -3.62 28.81 -12.99
CA ALA A 80 -3.59 27.38 -13.32
C ALA A 80 -4.71 27.02 -14.32
N PRO A 81 -4.40 26.33 -15.44
CA PRO A 81 -5.39 25.99 -16.46
C PRO A 81 -6.46 24.99 -15.97
N GLU A 82 -6.07 24.16 -15.01
CA GLU A 82 -6.90 23.15 -14.36
C GLU A 82 -6.45 22.96 -12.91
N GLU A 83 -7.32 22.37 -12.10
CA GLU A 83 -6.94 21.95 -10.76
C GLU A 83 -6.00 20.73 -10.84
N GLY A 84 -4.90 20.77 -10.11
CA GLY A 84 -3.84 19.78 -10.22
C GLY A 84 -2.66 20.05 -9.30
N LEU A 85 -1.71 19.12 -9.25
CA LEU A 85 -0.41 19.35 -8.64
C LEU A 85 0.53 20.11 -9.58
N TYR A 86 1.20 21.10 -9.02
CA TYR A 86 2.21 21.89 -9.70
C TYR A 86 3.50 21.93 -8.86
N GLU A 87 4.62 21.75 -9.53
CA GLU A 87 5.96 21.82 -8.97
C GLU A 87 6.44 23.26 -8.97
N PHE A 88 6.97 23.70 -7.82
CA PHE A 88 7.54 25.02 -7.62
C PHE A 88 9.06 24.87 -7.54
N ASP A 89 9.76 25.27 -8.59
CA ASP A 89 11.22 25.31 -8.62
C ASP A 89 11.72 26.72 -8.30
N VAL A 90 12.78 26.80 -7.51
CA VAL A 90 13.43 28.07 -7.18
C VAL A 90 14.93 27.97 -7.40
N ARG A 91 15.52 29.08 -7.84
CA ARG A 91 16.96 29.29 -7.78
C ARG A 91 17.26 30.18 -6.60
N TYR A 92 18.02 29.68 -5.63
CA TYR A 92 18.18 30.35 -4.34
C TYR A 92 19.63 30.38 -3.87
N ALA A 93 19.88 31.23 -2.88
CA ALA A 93 21.07 31.20 -2.04
C ALA A 93 20.68 31.46 -0.57
N GLN A 94 21.27 30.72 0.37
CA GLN A 94 21.00 30.85 1.80
C GLN A 94 22.33 30.83 2.54
N ILE A 95 22.74 31.98 3.07
CA ILE A 95 24.09 32.17 3.65
C ILE A 95 24.09 32.38 5.16
N LEU A 96 22.93 32.26 5.83
CA LEU A 96 22.81 32.58 7.25
C LEU A 96 23.03 31.36 8.16
N SER A 97 22.68 30.15 7.72
CA SER A 97 22.69 28.95 8.57
C SER A 97 23.40 27.79 7.88
N GLU A 98 24.56 27.39 8.39
CA GLU A 98 25.34 26.25 7.86
C GLU A 98 24.58 24.91 7.97
N GLU A 99 23.71 24.77 8.97
CA GLU A 99 22.85 23.59 9.18
C GLU A 99 21.61 23.58 8.25
N GLY A 100 21.47 24.58 7.38
CA GLY A 100 20.27 24.81 6.58
C GLY A 100 19.24 25.68 7.29
N ARG A 101 18.25 26.16 6.54
CA ARG A 101 17.22 27.07 7.04
C ARG A 101 15.85 26.79 6.45
N MET A 102 14.85 26.67 7.33
CA MET A 102 13.45 26.53 6.96
C MET A 102 12.94 27.76 6.21
N GLN A 103 12.35 27.52 5.04
CA GLN A 103 11.58 28.46 4.25
C GLN A 103 10.10 28.04 4.26
N THR A 104 9.20 29.00 4.12
CA THR A 104 7.75 28.76 4.04
C THR A 104 7.18 29.36 2.78
N ILE A 105 6.37 28.57 2.08
CA ILE A 105 5.50 29.00 0.99
C ILE A 105 4.04 28.91 1.45
N GLU A 106 3.24 29.90 1.12
CA GLU A 106 1.80 29.94 1.37
C GLU A 106 1.06 29.85 0.04
N ILE A 107 0.10 28.94 -0.07
CA ILE A 107 -0.75 28.71 -1.25
C ILE A 107 -2.20 28.91 -0.82
N ASN A 108 -2.85 29.97 -1.31
CA ASN A 108 -4.24 30.31 -0.98
C ASN A 108 -4.55 30.32 0.54
N GLY A 109 -3.58 30.67 1.38
CA GLY A 109 -3.71 30.70 2.85
C GLY A 109 -3.17 29.46 3.58
N SER A 110 -2.77 28.40 2.87
CA SER A 110 -2.16 27.19 3.47
C SER A 110 -0.64 27.28 3.44
N GLU A 111 0.02 27.10 4.59
CA GLU A 111 1.48 27.19 4.73
C GLU A 111 2.18 25.82 4.61
N TYR A 112 3.28 25.76 3.87
CA TYR A 112 4.14 24.60 3.69
C TYR A 112 5.60 24.97 3.92
N THR A 113 6.39 24.06 4.48
CA THR A 113 7.78 24.33 4.86
C THR A 113 8.78 23.40 4.17
N LYS A 114 9.98 23.91 3.88
CA LYS A 114 11.14 23.11 3.44
C LYS A 114 12.43 23.67 4.01
N VAL A 115 13.36 22.81 4.41
CA VAL A 115 14.70 23.24 4.83
C VAL A 115 15.58 23.39 3.60
N PHE A 116 16.08 24.59 3.39
CA PHE A 116 17.02 24.91 2.31
C PHE A 116 18.44 24.79 2.85
N ALA A 117 19.29 24.03 2.17
CA ALA A 117 20.69 23.86 2.55
C ALA A 117 21.46 25.17 2.43
N TYR A 118 22.51 25.33 3.24
CA TYR A 118 23.45 26.44 3.11
C TYR A 118 24.04 26.50 1.71
N SER A 119 24.04 27.67 1.09
CA SER A 119 24.86 27.94 -0.08
C SER A 119 25.20 29.41 -0.24
N ASP A 120 26.49 29.66 -0.47
CA ASP A 120 27.07 30.92 -0.92
C ASP A 120 27.10 31.07 -2.45
N LYS A 121 26.44 30.14 -3.17
CA LYS A 121 26.27 30.13 -4.62
C LYS A 121 24.80 29.90 -4.96
N TRP A 122 24.41 30.31 -6.15
CA TRP A 122 23.07 30.02 -6.67
C TRP A 122 22.91 28.52 -6.91
N GLN A 123 21.85 27.95 -6.34
CA GLN A 123 21.45 26.55 -6.53
C GLN A 123 19.99 26.48 -6.90
N ASP A 124 19.67 25.56 -7.80
CA ASP A 124 18.30 25.22 -8.15
C ASP A 124 17.78 24.17 -7.16
N ALA A 125 16.55 24.34 -6.69
CA ALA A 125 15.87 23.37 -5.83
C ALA A 125 14.37 23.37 -6.10
N GLU A 126 13.77 22.18 -6.05
CA GLU A 126 12.33 22.03 -5.92
C GLU A 126 11.92 22.54 -4.52
N PHE A 127 11.06 23.55 -4.43
CA PHE A 127 10.45 23.96 -3.16
C PHE A 127 9.44 22.91 -2.69
N GLY A 128 8.61 22.42 -3.61
CA GLY A 128 7.65 21.34 -3.38
C GLY A 128 6.61 21.26 -4.50
N LYS A 129 5.73 20.27 -4.39
CA LYS A 129 4.60 20.07 -5.29
C LYS A 129 3.32 20.39 -4.53
N PHE A 130 2.56 21.37 -5.03
CA PHE A 130 1.37 21.88 -4.34
C PHE A 130 0.16 21.85 -5.25
N ARG A 131 -1.01 21.61 -4.66
CA ARG A 131 -2.28 21.65 -5.36
C ARG A 131 -2.67 23.10 -5.65
N LEU A 132 -2.87 23.42 -6.93
CA LEU A 132 -3.46 24.69 -7.36
C LEU A 132 -4.88 24.45 -7.87
N LYS A 133 -5.79 25.36 -7.55
CA LYS A 133 -7.15 25.36 -8.10
C LYS A 133 -7.13 25.89 -9.52
N LYS A 134 -8.08 25.47 -10.36
CA LYS A 134 -8.27 26.12 -11.66
C LYS A 134 -8.51 27.62 -11.50
N GLY A 135 -7.82 28.42 -12.29
CA GLY A 135 -7.86 29.88 -12.26
C GLY A 135 -6.74 30.47 -11.40
N THR A 136 -6.99 31.65 -10.84
CA THR A 136 -5.98 32.42 -10.11
C THR A 136 -5.74 31.86 -8.71
N ASN A 137 -4.47 31.57 -8.40
CA ASN A 137 -4.00 31.13 -7.08
C ASN A 137 -3.05 32.18 -6.51
N LYS A 138 -3.17 32.46 -5.21
CA LYS A 138 -2.29 33.40 -4.50
C LYS A 138 -1.15 32.65 -3.86
N ILE A 139 0.07 33.10 -4.15
CA ILE A 139 1.30 32.50 -3.66
C ILE A 139 2.08 33.53 -2.86
N ALA A 140 2.63 33.13 -1.72
CA ALA A 140 3.56 33.95 -0.96
C ALA A 140 4.76 33.15 -0.44
N LEU A 141 5.98 33.66 -0.62
CA LEU A 141 7.11 33.24 0.23
C LEU A 141 7.10 34.10 1.48
N VAL A 142 6.96 33.49 2.65
CA VAL A 142 6.75 34.20 3.93
C VAL A 142 7.98 34.07 4.83
N PRO A 143 8.30 35.10 5.65
CA PRO A 143 9.53 35.14 6.45
C PRO A 143 9.44 34.25 7.72
N LYS A 144 9.20 32.95 7.54
CA LYS A 144 9.12 31.91 8.57
C LYS A 144 10.03 30.73 8.21
N TYR A 145 11.34 30.80 8.38
CA TYR A 145 12.10 31.86 9.06
C TYR A 145 12.73 32.87 8.10
N GLY A 146 12.44 32.82 6.78
CA GLY A 146 12.98 33.76 5.79
C GLY A 146 14.51 33.73 5.67
N TYR A 147 15.13 34.88 5.40
CA TYR A 147 16.57 35.09 5.19
C TYR A 147 17.19 34.13 4.18
N ALA A 148 16.55 34.02 3.03
CA ALA A 148 17.07 33.38 1.83
C ALA A 148 16.91 34.35 0.64
N ALA A 149 17.86 34.32 -0.28
CA ALA A 149 17.78 35.04 -1.53
C ALA A 149 17.19 34.12 -2.61
N PHE A 150 16.29 34.66 -3.42
CA PHE A 150 15.62 33.97 -4.51
C PHE A 150 15.85 34.74 -5.81
N ASP A 151 16.47 34.09 -6.78
CA ASP A 151 16.83 34.61 -8.10
C ASP A 151 15.68 34.39 -9.08
N THR A 152 15.30 33.14 -9.30
CA THR A 152 14.18 32.77 -10.18
C THR A 152 13.20 31.85 -9.47
N ILE A 153 11.95 31.88 -9.94
CA ILE A 153 10.91 30.93 -9.59
C ILE A 153 10.21 30.45 -10.85
N THR A 154 9.97 29.14 -10.93
CA THR A 154 9.23 28.48 -12.00
C THR A 154 8.14 27.64 -11.39
N VAL A 155 6.93 27.72 -11.94
CA VAL A 155 5.82 26.84 -11.60
C VAL A 155 5.41 26.08 -12.84
N LYS A 156 5.45 24.75 -12.76
CA LYS A 156 5.11 23.86 -13.86
C LYS A 156 4.21 22.74 -13.37
N LYS A 157 3.43 22.14 -14.26
CA LYS A 157 2.62 20.96 -13.93
C LYS A 157 3.53 19.87 -13.35
N ALA A 158 3.14 19.29 -12.21
CA ALA A 158 3.96 18.29 -11.55
C ALA A 158 3.97 16.98 -12.36
N GLU A 159 5.16 16.41 -12.51
CA GLU A 159 5.34 15.05 -13.01
C GLU A 159 5.59 14.14 -11.81
N MET A 160 4.70 13.17 -11.61
CA MET A 160 4.82 12.18 -10.55
C MET A 160 5.42 10.90 -11.13
N PRO A 161 6.24 10.15 -10.36
CA PRO A 161 6.79 8.90 -10.84
C PRO A 161 5.66 7.92 -11.17
N ASP A 162 5.87 7.11 -12.19
CA ASP A 162 5.04 5.94 -12.44
C ASP A 162 5.27 4.94 -11.31
N LEU A 163 4.23 4.70 -10.51
CA LEU A 163 4.28 3.84 -9.33
C LEU A 163 4.66 2.39 -9.67
N LYS A 164 4.43 1.94 -10.92
CA LYS A 164 4.80 0.60 -11.37
C LYS A 164 6.21 0.50 -11.92
N ALA A 165 6.90 1.62 -12.15
CA ALA A 165 8.23 1.62 -12.77
C ALA A 165 9.27 0.87 -11.93
N THR A 166 9.14 0.90 -10.60
CA THR A 166 10.06 0.21 -9.67
C THR A 166 9.38 -0.81 -8.76
N ALA A 167 8.05 -0.78 -8.60
CA ALA A 167 7.33 -1.76 -7.79
C ALA A 167 7.47 -3.20 -8.35
N THR A 168 7.38 -4.18 -7.45
CA THR A 168 7.43 -5.60 -7.81
C THR A 168 6.09 -6.29 -7.58
N ALA A 169 5.77 -7.25 -8.44
CA ALA A 169 4.66 -8.19 -8.27
C ALA A 169 5.09 -9.54 -7.69
N VAL A 170 6.38 -9.71 -7.40
CA VAL A 170 6.95 -10.95 -6.90
C VAL A 170 6.98 -10.90 -5.37
N PRO A 171 6.32 -11.84 -4.66
CA PRO A 171 6.42 -11.93 -3.21
C PRO A 171 7.86 -12.16 -2.76
N CYS A 172 8.21 -11.65 -1.58
CA CYS A 172 9.50 -11.86 -0.92
C CYS A 172 9.73 -13.33 -0.55
N ASP A 173 8.65 -14.08 -0.28
CA ASP A 173 8.70 -15.53 -0.11
C ASP A 173 8.88 -16.22 -1.47
N LYS A 174 10.05 -16.81 -1.69
CA LYS A 174 10.39 -17.57 -2.91
C LYS A 174 9.52 -18.83 -3.08
N ASN A 175 8.98 -19.36 -1.98
CA ASN A 175 8.11 -20.51 -1.96
C ASN A 175 6.63 -20.13 -1.92
N ALA A 176 6.28 -18.84 -2.10
CA ALA A 176 4.91 -18.35 -2.09
C ALA A 176 3.98 -19.25 -2.92
N THR A 177 2.80 -19.56 -2.36
CA THR A 177 1.80 -20.36 -3.06
C THR A 177 1.35 -19.68 -4.35
N LYS A 178 0.81 -20.46 -5.29
CA LYS A 178 0.31 -19.91 -6.56
C LYS A 178 -0.77 -18.84 -6.32
N GLU A 179 -1.60 -18.99 -5.29
CA GLU A 179 -2.65 -18.05 -4.93
C GLU A 179 -2.05 -16.75 -4.38
N ALA A 180 -1.02 -16.82 -3.53
CA ALA A 180 -0.31 -15.63 -3.04
C ALA A 180 0.40 -14.87 -4.17
N LYS A 181 1.09 -15.59 -5.08
CA LYS A 181 1.68 -15.01 -6.29
C LYS A 181 0.63 -14.35 -7.20
N SER A 182 -0.54 -14.97 -7.34
CA SER A 182 -1.65 -14.43 -8.15
C SER A 182 -2.24 -13.17 -7.52
N LEU A 183 -2.46 -13.17 -6.20
CA LEU A 183 -2.91 -11.99 -5.46
C LEU A 183 -1.91 -10.84 -5.61
N MET A 184 -0.62 -11.08 -5.37
CA MET A 184 0.43 -10.05 -5.51
C MET A 184 0.46 -9.46 -6.93
N SER A 185 0.28 -10.30 -7.96
CA SER A 185 0.18 -9.85 -9.36
C SER A 185 -1.04 -8.97 -9.61
N TYR A 186 -2.18 -9.30 -9.01
CA TYR A 186 -3.38 -8.48 -9.11
C TYR A 186 -3.23 -7.14 -8.40
N LEU A 187 -2.68 -7.14 -7.17
CA LEU A 187 -2.39 -5.92 -6.42
C LEU A 187 -1.44 -5.00 -7.20
N TYR A 188 -0.39 -5.56 -7.79
CA TYR A 188 0.54 -4.83 -8.67
C TYR A 188 -0.18 -4.21 -9.87
N ASP A 189 -1.10 -4.94 -10.52
CA ASP A 189 -1.83 -4.42 -11.67
C ASP A 189 -2.80 -3.29 -11.31
N VAL A 190 -3.36 -3.31 -10.10
CA VAL A 190 -4.21 -2.22 -9.60
C VAL A 190 -3.38 -1.00 -9.20
N TYR A 191 -2.18 -1.20 -8.65
CA TYR A 191 -1.36 -0.12 -8.06
C TYR A 191 -1.13 1.05 -9.02
N GLY A 192 -1.54 2.25 -8.58
CA GLY A 192 -1.47 3.49 -9.37
C GLY A 192 -2.55 3.70 -10.43
N THR A 193 -3.44 2.72 -10.65
CA THR A 193 -4.57 2.83 -11.60
C THR A 193 -5.92 2.97 -10.91
N GLY A 194 -6.05 2.40 -9.71
CA GLY A 194 -7.23 2.46 -8.86
C GLY A 194 -6.88 2.18 -7.40
N ILE A 195 -7.90 2.08 -6.56
CA ILE A 195 -7.80 1.78 -5.14
C ILE A 195 -8.78 0.65 -4.78
N LEU A 196 -8.33 -0.35 -4.04
CA LEU A 196 -9.21 -1.41 -3.54
C LEU A 196 -9.96 -0.90 -2.30
N SER A 197 -11.28 -1.10 -2.29
CA SER A 197 -12.09 -0.84 -1.10
C SER A 197 -11.86 -1.92 -0.04
N GLY A 198 -11.66 -1.53 1.21
CA GLY A 198 -11.49 -2.42 2.35
C GLY A 198 -12.36 -2.02 3.53
N GLN A 199 -12.59 -2.98 4.44
CA GLN A 199 -13.27 -2.75 5.72
C GLN A 199 -12.81 -3.78 6.75
N GLN A 200 -12.35 -3.32 7.92
CA GLN A 200 -12.11 -4.20 9.06
C GLN A 200 -13.45 -4.66 9.63
N THR A 201 -13.56 -5.93 9.98
CA THR A 201 -14.72 -6.46 10.72
C THR A 201 -14.40 -6.67 12.19
N ILE A 202 -15.43 -6.54 13.03
CA ILE A 202 -15.30 -6.61 14.49
C ILE A 202 -14.64 -7.93 14.95
N TYR A 203 -13.80 -7.85 15.98
CA TYR A 203 -13.13 -9.01 16.58
C TYR A 203 -14.08 -9.88 17.41
N GLY A 204 -13.59 -11.05 17.84
CA GLY A 204 -14.33 -12.00 18.67
C GLY A 204 -14.99 -11.37 19.91
N GLY A 205 -16.31 -11.49 20.02
CA GLY A 205 -17.09 -10.98 21.15
C GLY A 205 -17.74 -9.62 20.94
N GLY A 206 -17.36 -8.88 19.89
CA GLY A 206 -18.04 -7.65 19.48
C GLY A 206 -19.34 -7.92 18.72
N HIS A 207 -20.15 -6.87 18.53
CA HIS A 207 -21.46 -6.96 17.85
C HIS A 207 -22.38 -8.07 18.38
N LYS A 208 -22.37 -8.28 19.71
CA LYS A 208 -23.14 -9.33 20.34
C LYS A 208 -24.65 -9.06 20.20
N VAL A 209 -25.35 -10.00 19.57
CA VAL A 209 -26.81 -10.02 19.44
C VAL A 209 -27.38 -11.07 20.37
N ASN A 210 -28.16 -10.62 21.36
CA ASN A 210 -28.90 -11.51 22.25
C ASN A 210 -30.11 -12.11 21.54
N THR A 211 -30.37 -13.39 21.78
CA THR A 211 -31.51 -14.11 21.21
C THR A 211 -32.49 -14.57 22.29
N THR A 212 -33.65 -15.04 21.85
CA THR A 212 -34.67 -15.72 22.68
C THR A 212 -34.47 -17.23 22.73
N ILE A 213 -33.41 -17.75 22.09
CA ILE A 213 -33.08 -19.17 22.09
C ILE A 213 -32.82 -19.63 23.52
N ARG A 214 -33.30 -20.83 23.82
CA ARG A 214 -33.07 -21.55 25.08
C ARG A 214 -32.97 -23.05 24.83
N TYR A 215 -32.29 -23.73 25.75
CA TYR A 215 -32.27 -25.19 25.76
C TYR A 215 -33.42 -25.73 26.61
N ASP A 216 -34.34 -26.47 25.99
CA ASP A 216 -35.41 -27.19 26.68
C ASP A 216 -34.91 -28.60 27.03
N ALA A 217 -34.43 -28.76 28.27
CA ALA A 217 -33.82 -29.99 28.75
C ALA A 217 -34.79 -31.18 28.86
N ASP A 218 -36.11 -30.94 28.92
CA ASP A 218 -37.11 -32.02 28.95
C ASP A 218 -37.34 -32.60 27.56
N LYS A 219 -37.16 -31.77 26.51
CA LYS A 219 -37.32 -32.15 25.11
C LYS A 219 -36.00 -32.40 24.38
N ASP A 220 -34.87 -32.12 25.03
CA ASP A 220 -33.52 -32.26 24.47
C ASP A 220 -33.36 -31.46 23.16
N ILE A 221 -33.82 -30.19 23.17
CA ILE A 221 -33.87 -29.33 21.97
C ILE A 221 -33.49 -27.88 22.28
N CYS A 222 -32.75 -27.23 21.38
CA CYS A 222 -32.63 -25.77 21.35
C CYS A 222 -33.86 -25.18 20.62
N VAL A 223 -34.55 -24.22 21.23
CA VAL A 223 -35.76 -23.62 20.69
C VAL A 223 -35.86 -22.13 21.04
N ASP A 224 -36.35 -21.30 20.12
CA ASP A 224 -36.64 -19.88 20.38
C ASP A 224 -38.09 -19.65 20.86
N ASP A 225 -38.48 -18.39 21.06
CA ASP A 225 -39.84 -18.01 21.47
C ASP A 225 -40.88 -18.13 20.35
N THR A 226 -40.45 -18.21 19.09
CA THR A 226 -41.32 -18.46 17.93
C THR A 226 -41.60 -19.95 17.73
N GLY A 227 -40.80 -20.82 18.36
CA GLY A 227 -40.84 -22.27 18.21
C GLY A 227 -39.89 -22.80 17.13
N LYS A 228 -39.02 -21.97 16.54
CA LYS A 228 -37.93 -22.42 15.66
C LYS A 228 -36.95 -23.25 16.48
N THR A 229 -36.51 -24.36 15.90
CA THR A 229 -35.60 -25.31 16.54
C THR A 229 -34.21 -25.22 15.95
N TYR A 230 -33.20 -25.54 16.76
CA TYR A 230 -31.79 -25.47 16.40
C TYR A 230 -31.11 -26.79 16.76
N SER A 231 -30.11 -27.20 15.99
CA SER A 231 -29.28 -28.36 16.30
C SER A 231 -28.21 -28.02 17.32
N PHE A 232 -27.63 -29.02 17.97
CA PHE A 232 -26.45 -28.89 18.83
C PHE A 232 -25.68 -30.22 18.81
N ASP A 233 -24.41 -30.20 19.18
CA ASP A 233 -23.63 -31.42 19.34
C ASP A 233 -23.75 -31.97 20.77
N GLU A 234 -23.80 -33.30 20.92
CA GLU A 234 -23.87 -33.94 22.25
C GLU A 234 -22.69 -33.54 23.15
N ALA A 235 -21.53 -33.22 22.55
CA ALA A 235 -20.34 -32.75 23.26
C ALA A 235 -20.54 -31.38 23.92
N ASP A 236 -21.51 -30.58 23.46
CA ASP A 236 -21.79 -29.26 24.00
C ASP A 236 -22.66 -29.29 25.26
N LYS A 237 -23.23 -30.44 25.64
CA LYS A 237 -24.06 -30.54 26.86
C LYS A 237 -23.25 -30.27 28.12
N ALA A 238 -23.76 -29.38 28.95
CA ALA A 238 -23.16 -29.01 30.23
C ALA A 238 -24.20 -28.77 31.33
N VAL A 239 -23.72 -28.68 32.57
CA VAL A 239 -24.52 -28.42 33.76
C VAL A 239 -23.90 -27.25 34.51
N ALA A 240 -24.70 -26.21 34.76
CA ALA A 240 -24.23 -25.04 35.49
C ALA A 240 -24.14 -25.33 37.00
N ASP A 241 -23.48 -24.45 37.75
CA ASP A 241 -23.29 -24.60 39.21
C ASP A 241 -24.61 -24.74 39.99
N ASP A 242 -25.71 -24.20 39.46
CA ASP A 242 -27.04 -24.30 40.06
C ASP A 242 -27.83 -25.56 39.66
N GLY A 243 -27.20 -26.46 38.88
CA GLY A 243 -27.77 -27.72 38.42
C GLY A 243 -28.60 -27.61 37.13
N SER A 244 -28.75 -26.42 36.55
CA SER A 244 -29.42 -26.26 35.26
C SER A 244 -28.63 -26.90 34.12
N LYS A 245 -29.33 -27.59 33.22
CA LYS A 245 -28.75 -28.16 32.00
C LYS A 245 -28.82 -27.15 30.87
N PHE A 246 -27.76 -27.06 30.10
CA PHE A 246 -27.67 -26.24 28.90
C PHE A 246 -26.78 -26.93 27.86
N VAL A 247 -26.72 -26.37 26.66
CA VAL A 247 -25.71 -26.72 25.66
C VAL A 247 -24.87 -25.49 25.39
N TRP A 248 -23.56 -25.66 25.18
CA TRP A 248 -22.67 -24.52 24.92
C TRP A 248 -22.98 -23.83 23.59
N LYS A 249 -23.42 -24.60 22.59
CA LYS A 249 -23.68 -24.12 21.23
C LYS A 249 -25.03 -24.66 20.73
N CYS A 250 -25.82 -23.78 20.12
CA CYS A 250 -26.91 -24.16 19.23
C CYS A 250 -26.57 -23.66 17.83
N THR A 251 -27.02 -24.35 16.78
CA THR A 251 -26.70 -24.03 15.38
C THR A 251 -27.97 -23.99 14.55
N ASP A 252 -28.14 -22.97 13.71
CA ASP A 252 -29.26 -22.91 12.76
C ASP A 252 -29.00 -23.68 11.47
N GLU A 253 -29.99 -23.69 10.58
CA GLU A 253 -29.95 -24.35 9.28
C GLU A 253 -28.90 -23.78 8.30
N ASN A 254 -28.41 -22.57 8.55
CA ASN A 254 -27.39 -21.90 7.74
C ASN A 254 -25.98 -22.07 8.32
N GLY A 255 -25.85 -22.79 9.46
CA GLY A 255 -24.58 -22.98 10.14
C GLY A 255 -24.21 -21.85 11.12
N GLN A 256 -25.09 -20.88 11.37
CA GLN A 256 -24.84 -19.86 12.39
C GLN A 256 -24.81 -20.50 13.77
N VAL A 257 -23.70 -20.30 14.49
CA VAL A 257 -23.53 -20.78 15.86
C VAL A 257 -23.98 -19.71 16.85
N TYR A 258 -24.74 -20.13 17.85
CA TYR A 258 -25.20 -19.34 18.98
C TYR A 258 -24.60 -19.90 20.26
N SER A 259 -23.85 -19.08 20.98
CA SER A 259 -23.13 -19.47 22.18
C SER A 259 -23.91 -19.12 23.44
N TYR A 260 -23.89 -20.03 24.42
CA TYR A 260 -24.54 -19.82 25.72
C TYR A 260 -23.80 -18.77 26.57
N ASP A 261 -24.52 -17.76 27.03
CA ASP A 261 -24.06 -16.77 28.01
C ASP A 261 -24.43 -17.24 29.42
N SER A 262 -23.44 -17.63 30.22
CA SER A 262 -23.68 -18.09 31.58
C SER A 262 -24.19 -16.98 32.52
N GLN A 263 -23.86 -15.72 32.25
CA GLN A 263 -24.28 -14.58 33.08
C GLN A 263 -25.76 -14.25 32.82
N ASN A 264 -26.14 -14.18 31.54
CA ASN A 264 -27.48 -13.78 31.12
C ASN A 264 -28.44 -14.97 30.95
N ARG A 265 -27.91 -16.20 30.95
CA ARG A 265 -28.64 -17.48 30.78
C ARG A 265 -29.46 -17.52 29.49
N ASN A 266 -28.92 -16.94 28.43
CA ASN A 266 -29.48 -16.93 27.09
C ASN A 266 -28.41 -17.32 26.06
N TYR A 267 -28.79 -17.42 24.80
CA TYR A 267 -27.83 -17.63 23.71
C TYR A 267 -27.67 -16.34 22.91
N ASN A 268 -26.46 -16.10 22.43
CA ASN A 268 -26.12 -14.94 21.62
C ASN A 268 -25.21 -15.35 20.46
N TYR A 269 -25.06 -14.47 19.48
CA TYR A 269 -24.05 -14.59 18.43
C TYR A 269 -23.39 -13.22 18.20
N CYS A 270 -22.25 -13.20 17.54
CA CYS A 270 -21.60 -11.97 17.11
C CYS A 270 -21.94 -11.71 15.64
N GLU A 271 -22.48 -10.52 15.33
CA GLU A 271 -22.77 -10.12 13.95
C GLU A 271 -21.50 -9.54 13.30
N TYR A 272 -20.61 -10.44 12.85
CA TYR A 272 -19.32 -10.09 12.26
C TYR A 272 -19.42 -9.35 10.92
N ASP A 273 -20.57 -9.40 10.24
CA ASP A 273 -20.78 -8.81 8.92
C ASP A 273 -21.56 -7.48 8.96
N ARG A 274 -21.75 -6.87 10.15
CA ARG A 274 -22.54 -5.65 10.33
C ARG A 274 -22.05 -4.50 9.45
N GLU A 275 -20.75 -4.23 9.43
CA GLU A 275 -20.14 -3.19 8.60
C GLU A 275 -20.30 -3.49 7.10
N LEU A 276 -20.16 -4.75 6.71
CA LEU A 276 -20.32 -5.19 5.32
C LEU A 276 -21.76 -4.99 4.84
N LYS A 277 -22.75 -5.31 5.69
CA LYS A 277 -24.17 -5.04 5.42
C LYS A 277 -24.43 -3.54 5.32
N TYR A 278 -23.86 -2.74 6.22
CA TYR A 278 -23.99 -1.28 6.17
C TYR A 278 -23.47 -0.72 4.84
N LEU A 279 -22.31 -1.17 4.38
CA LEU A 279 -21.75 -0.78 3.07
C LEU A 279 -22.66 -1.23 1.93
N GLN A 280 -23.08 -2.49 1.91
CA GLN A 280 -23.99 -3.02 0.89
C GLN A 280 -25.28 -2.21 0.76
N GLU A 281 -25.87 -1.78 1.88
CA GLU A 281 -27.08 -0.94 1.91
C GLU A 281 -26.81 0.52 1.50
N THR A 282 -25.65 1.06 1.89
CA THR A 282 -25.31 2.47 1.75
C THR A 282 -24.77 2.81 0.36
N VAL A 283 -23.84 2.01 -0.15
CA VAL A 283 -23.14 2.26 -1.42
C VAL A 283 -23.59 1.32 -2.53
N GLY A 284 -24.24 0.20 -2.19
CA GLY A 284 -24.80 -0.75 -3.17
C GLY A 284 -23.91 -1.95 -3.47
N ASP A 285 -22.77 -2.08 -2.80
CA ASP A 285 -21.84 -3.21 -2.91
C ASP A 285 -21.06 -3.39 -1.59
N MET A 286 -20.36 -4.51 -1.48
CA MET A 286 -19.41 -4.82 -0.41
C MET A 286 -17.98 -4.43 -0.79
N PRO A 287 -17.09 -4.21 0.19
CA PRO A 287 -15.69 -3.89 -0.09
C PRO A 287 -14.98 -5.07 -0.75
N ALA A 288 -13.95 -4.80 -1.56
CA ALA A 288 -13.12 -5.85 -2.18
C ALA A 288 -12.29 -6.62 -1.13
N ILE A 289 -11.80 -5.92 -0.11
CA ILE A 289 -10.98 -6.44 0.98
C ILE A 289 -11.80 -6.50 2.27
N GLN A 290 -11.73 -7.63 2.98
CA GLN A 290 -12.19 -7.73 4.35
C GLN A 290 -11.00 -7.88 5.29
N GLY A 291 -10.97 -7.05 6.33
CA GLY A 291 -9.98 -7.08 7.40
C GLY A 291 -10.42 -7.98 8.56
N PHE A 292 -9.47 -8.78 9.05
CA PHE A 292 -9.61 -9.75 10.14
C PHE A 292 -8.51 -9.56 11.20
N ASP A 293 -8.62 -10.24 12.35
CA ASP A 293 -7.58 -10.21 13.38
C ASP A 293 -7.39 -11.56 14.10
N PHE A 294 -6.16 -12.09 14.12
CA PHE A 294 -5.83 -13.36 14.77
C PHE A 294 -5.63 -13.27 16.30
N GLY A 295 -5.97 -12.15 16.94
CA GLY A 295 -5.73 -11.91 18.37
C GLY A 295 -6.45 -12.88 19.30
N ALA A 296 -7.52 -13.54 18.82
CA ALA A 296 -8.20 -14.62 19.53
C ALA A 296 -7.34 -15.89 19.69
N ASN A 297 -6.32 -16.09 18.86
CA ASN A 297 -5.44 -17.26 18.88
C ASN A 297 -4.30 -17.15 19.92
N CYS A 298 -4.56 -16.49 21.03
CA CYS A 298 -3.60 -16.26 22.12
C CYS A 298 -3.53 -17.47 23.08
N PRO A 299 -2.34 -17.90 23.52
CA PRO A 299 -2.23 -18.98 24.50
C PRO A 299 -2.89 -18.68 25.85
N CYS A 300 -3.06 -17.40 26.20
CA CYS A 300 -3.66 -17.01 27.48
C CYS A 300 -5.17 -17.25 27.54
N TYR A 301 -5.87 -17.27 26.41
CA TYR A 301 -7.33 -17.43 26.40
C TYR A 301 -7.76 -18.24 25.18
N GLN A 302 -8.59 -19.25 25.41
CA GLN A 302 -9.10 -20.09 24.34
C GLN A 302 -10.40 -19.48 23.81
N TRP A 303 -10.26 -18.55 22.86
CA TRP A 303 -11.38 -18.03 22.09
C TRP A 303 -11.35 -18.62 20.69
N ASP A 304 -12.45 -19.24 20.30
CA ASP A 304 -12.70 -19.61 18.91
C ASP A 304 -13.78 -18.67 18.40
N ASP A 305 -13.35 -17.66 17.66
CA ASP A 305 -14.26 -16.72 17.04
C ASP A 305 -14.70 -17.19 15.65
N GLY A 306 -14.14 -18.29 15.10
CA GLY A 306 -14.42 -18.77 13.74
C GLY A 306 -13.74 -17.97 12.63
N ILE A 307 -12.63 -17.28 12.91
CA ILE A 307 -11.90 -16.45 11.93
C ILE A 307 -11.55 -17.20 10.64
N VAL A 308 -11.05 -18.45 10.73
CA VAL A 308 -10.63 -19.24 9.56
C VAL A 308 -11.81 -19.50 8.64
N GLU A 309 -12.94 -19.91 9.18
CA GLU A 309 -14.17 -20.15 8.42
C GLU A 309 -14.66 -18.88 7.73
N ARG A 310 -14.63 -17.73 8.42
CA ARG A 310 -15.02 -16.45 7.81
C ARG A 310 -14.10 -16.04 6.67
N MET A 311 -12.79 -16.21 6.82
CA MET A 311 -11.81 -15.90 5.77
C MET A 311 -11.97 -16.84 4.55
N ILE A 312 -12.24 -18.13 4.79
CA ILE A 312 -12.53 -19.09 3.72
C ILE A 312 -13.82 -18.70 3.00
N ASP A 313 -14.89 -18.36 3.72
CA ASP A 313 -16.15 -17.92 3.10
C ASP A 313 -15.95 -16.68 2.23
N TRP A 314 -15.30 -15.65 2.77
CA TRP A 314 -15.02 -14.42 2.06
C TRP A 314 -14.24 -14.66 0.76
N THR A 315 -13.18 -15.46 0.82
CA THR A 315 -12.31 -15.72 -0.33
C THR A 315 -12.93 -16.68 -1.33
N ASN A 316 -13.39 -17.84 -0.85
CA ASN A 316 -13.76 -18.95 -1.74
C ASN A 316 -15.23 -18.93 -2.18
N ASN A 317 -16.12 -18.34 -1.38
CA ASN A 317 -17.55 -18.27 -1.72
C ASN A 317 -17.97 -16.87 -2.22
N LYS A 318 -17.35 -15.81 -1.72
CA LYS A 318 -17.68 -14.42 -2.09
C LYS A 318 -16.68 -13.75 -3.05
N ASN A 319 -15.58 -14.43 -3.38
CA ASN A 319 -14.52 -13.91 -4.26
C ASN A 319 -13.77 -12.68 -3.72
N GLY A 320 -13.84 -12.41 -2.41
CA GLY A 320 -13.16 -11.27 -1.79
C GLY A 320 -11.71 -11.55 -1.38
N ILE A 321 -10.95 -10.50 -1.06
CA ILE A 321 -9.56 -10.59 -0.61
C ILE A 321 -9.51 -10.45 0.91
N CYS A 322 -8.68 -11.26 1.58
CA CYS A 322 -8.47 -11.17 3.03
C CYS A 322 -7.20 -10.38 3.37
N THR A 323 -7.31 -9.40 4.26
CA THR A 323 -6.19 -8.89 5.06
C THR A 323 -6.38 -9.24 6.53
N ALA A 324 -5.31 -9.48 7.27
CA ALA A 324 -5.40 -9.84 8.68
C ALA A 324 -4.24 -9.27 9.50
N SER A 325 -4.60 -8.57 10.58
CA SER A 325 -3.69 -8.17 11.65
C SER A 325 -3.58 -9.25 12.73
N TRP A 326 -2.73 -9.00 13.74
CA TRP A 326 -2.58 -9.90 14.87
C TRP A 326 -2.32 -9.12 16.17
N HIS A 327 -3.40 -8.77 16.87
CA HIS A 327 -3.33 -8.20 18.22
C HIS A 327 -3.04 -9.29 19.27
N ILE A 328 -1.84 -9.85 19.22
CA ILE A 328 -1.41 -10.90 20.16
C ILE A 328 -1.07 -10.33 21.53
N ASN A 329 -1.87 -10.69 22.54
CA ASN A 329 -1.58 -10.33 23.91
C ASN A 329 -0.38 -11.10 24.46
N VAL A 330 0.25 -10.53 25.47
CA VAL A 330 1.24 -11.14 26.36
C VAL A 330 0.76 -11.02 27.81
N PRO A 331 1.27 -11.83 28.75
CA PRO A 331 1.09 -11.57 30.17
C PRO A 331 1.63 -10.18 30.55
N VAL A 332 0.87 -9.41 31.35
CA VAL A 332 1.35 -8.14 31.91
C VAL A 332 2.58 -8.38 32.80
N THR A 333 2.52 -9.47 33.56
CA THR A 333 3.60 -9.97 34.43
C THR A 333 3.91 -11.42 34.05
N MET A 334 5.08 -11.69 33.49
CA MET A 334 5.46 -13.02 33.02
C MET A 334 5.47 -14.09 34.11
N ALA A 335 5.77 -13.69 35.36
CA ALA A 335 5.76 -14.61 36.50
C ALA A 335 4.35 -15.13 36.88
N ASP A 336 3.28 -14.47 36.42
CA ASP A 336 1.89 -14.91 36.65
C ASP A 336 1.44 -15.98 35.65
N TYR A 337 2.19 -16.18 34.57
CA TYR A 337 1.83 -17.10 33.50
C TYR A 337 2.54 -18.46 33.66
N THR A 338 1.77 -19.53 33.42
CA THR A 338 2.30 -20.90 33.30
C THR A 338 2.08 -21.35 31.87
N LEU A 339 3.13 -21.82 31.19
CA LEU A 339 3.08 -22.19 29.78
C LEU A 339 1.96 -23.21 29.49
N GLY A 340 1.05 -22.84 28.58
CA GLY A 340 -0.07 -23.68 28.14
C GLY A 340 -1.33 -23.61 29.01
N GLU A 341 -1.28 -22.90 30.14
CA GLU A 341 -2.44 -22.68 31.01
C GLU A 341 -3.11 -21.33 30.69
N PRO A 342 -4.45 -21.24 30.78
CA PRO A 342 -5.13 -19.98 30.55
C PRO A 342 -4.78 -18.94 31.62
N LEU A 343 -4.78 -17.67 31.21
CA LEU A 343 -4.58 -16.50 32.06
C LEU A 343 -5.75 -15.54 31.82
N ASP A 344 -6.33 -15.03 32.92
CA ASP A 344 -7.44 -14.08 32.85
C ASP A 344 -7.11 -12.90 31.93
N PHE A 345 -8.03 -12.53 31.04
CA PHE A 345 -7.82 -11.48 30.05
C PHE A 345 -7.36 -10.15 30.68
N SER A 346 -7.84 -9.82 31.89
CA SER A 346 -7.45 -8.61 32.62
C SER A 346 -5.98 -8.58 33.06
N LYS A 347 -5.28 -9.72 33.00
CA LYS A 347 -3.85 -9.86 33.26
C LYS A 347 -3.00 -9.96 32.00
N THR A 348 -3.62 -9.77 30.84
CA THR A 348 -2.96 -9.78 29.54
C THR A 348 -2.98 -8.40 28.93
N THR A 349 -2.08 -8.11 28.01
CA THR A 349 -2.05 -6.84 27.27
C THR A 349 -1.34 -7.03 25.93
N TYR A 350 -1.73 -6.28 24.91
CA TYR A 350 -0.91 -6.06 23.70
C TYR A 350 -0.01 -4.83 23.83
N SER A 351 -0.20 -4.00 24.87
CA SER A 351 0.51 -2.74 25.03
C SER A 351 1.95 -2.90 25.55
N GLU A 352 2.73 -1.83 25.44
CA GLU A 352 4.10 -1.72 25.95
C GLU A 352 4.19 -1.88 27.48
N LYS A 353 3.06 -1.74 28.19
CA LYS A 353 2.94 -1.75 29.66
C LYS A 353 2.94 -3.17 30.24
N CYS A 354 3.99 -3.91 29.96
CA CYS A 354 4.24 -5.28 30.44
C CYS A 354 5.73 -5.50 30.72
N ASP A 355 6.08 -6.57 31.45
CA ASP A 355 7.47 -6.99 31.65
C ASP A 355 7.99 -7.95 30.55
N PHE A 356 7.12 -8.39 29.62
CA PHE A 356 7.48 -9.22 28.47
C PHE A 356 8.49 -8.52 27.54
N SER A 357 9.63 -9.11 27.23
CA SER A 357 10.69 -8.47 26.43
C SER A 357 10.75 -9.00 25.00
N PRO A 358 10.57 -8.14 23.97
CA PRO A 358 10.78 -8.51 22.56
C PRO A 358 12.14 -9.18 22.27
N SER A 359 13.24 -8.66 22.81
CA SER A 359 14.56 -9.25 22.56
C SER A 359 14.68 -10.67 23.12
N LYS A 360 14.10 -10.91 24.30
CA LYS A 360 14.06 -12.26 24.89
C LYS A 360 13.10 -13.20 24.20
N ALA A 361 12.03 -12.70 23.57
CA ALA A 361 11.11 -13.55 22.78
C ALA A 361 11.82 -14.33 21.65
N MET A 362 13.00 -13.88 21.24
CA MET A 362 13.87 -14.54 20.25
C MET A 362 15.07 -15.28 20.89
N GLU A 363 15.22 -15.25 22.21
CA GLU A 363 16.31 -15.89 22.94
C GLU A 363 15.87 -17.25 23.48
N LYS A 364 16.36 -18.31 22.84
CA LYS A 364 16.01 -19.69 23.18
C LYS A 364 16.20 -20.03 24.65
N GLY A 365 15.16 -20.57 25.28
CA GLY A 365 15.17 -21.00 26.67
C GLY A 365 14.82 -19.92 27.68
N THR A 366 14.40 -18.73 27.22
CA THR A 366 13.73 -17.74 28.07
C THR A 366 12.23 -18.03 28.15
N PRO A 367 11.54 -17.68 29.26
CA PRO A 367 10.09 -17.78 29.35
C PRO A 367 9.34 -17.00 28.25
N GLU A 368 9.89 -15.85 27.85
CA GLU A 368 9.36 -15.02 26.76
C GLU A 368 9.40 -15.76 25.42
N ASN A 369 10.50 -16.45 25.11
CA ASN A 369 10.62 -17.26 23.90
C ASN A 369 9.68 -18.46 23.93
N ASP A 370 9.59 -19.21 25.03
CA ASP A 370 8.67 -20.36 25.13
C ASP A 370 7.21 -19.93 24.91
N TYR A 371 6.82 -18.75 25.44
CA TYR A 371 5.50 -18.17 25.19
C TYR A 371 5.32 -17.77 23.72
N TRP A 372 6.31 -17.08 23.15
CA TRP A 372 6.25 -16.60 21.77
C TRP A 372 6.18 -17.73 20.75
N GLU A 373 6.96 -18.80 20.93
CA GLU A 373 6.88 -20.00 20.09
C GLU A 373 5.49 -20.64 20.15
N LEU A 374 4.82 -20.63 21.32
CA LEU A 374 3.45 -21.11 21.45
C LEU A 374 2.44 -20.19 20.74
N CYS A 375 2.62 -18.87 20.80
CA CYS A 375 1.83 -17.92 20.00
C CYS A 375 1.97 -18.20 18.50
N ILE A 376 3.21 -18.34 18.01
CA ILE A 376 3.50 -18.64 16.61
C ILE A 376 2.87 -19.97 16.21
N LYS A 377 2.98 -21.00 17.04
CA LYS A 377 2.38 -22.32 16.77
C LYS A 377 0.86 -22.22 16.59
N ASN A 378 0.17 -21.53 17.50
CA ASN A 378 -1.28 -21.38 17.44
C ASN A 378 -1.72 -20.61 16.19
N LEU A 379 -0.98 -19.56 15.83
CA LEU A 379 -1.18 -18.82 14.59
C LEU A 379 -0.95 -19.72 13.36
N ALA A 380 0.17 -20.45 13.32
CA ALA A 380 0.54 -21.33 12.22
C ALA A 380 -0.51 -22.42 11.97
N GLU A 381 -1.13 -22.98 13.02
CA GLU A 381 -2.25 -23.90 12.86
C GLU A 381 -3.43 -23.27 12.10
N GLN A 382 -3.76 -22.00 12.36
CA GLN A 382 -4.84 -21.30 11.62
C GLN A 382 -4.42 -20.97 10.18
N LEU A 383 -3.20 -20.46 9.99
CA LEU A 383 -2.68 -20.11 8.67
C LEU A 383 -2.53 -21.35 7.78
N SER A 384 -2.16 -22.50 8.34
CA SER A 384 -2.09 -23.78 7.61
C SER A 384 -3.46 -24.19 7.09
N ARG A 385 -4.53 -23.99 7.86
CA ARG A 385 -5.91 -24.29 7.42
C ARG A 385 -6.32 -23.39 6.25
N LEU A 386 -5.92 -22.12 6.28
CA LEU A 386 -6.16 -21.19 5.16
C LEU A 386 -5.35 -21.59 3.93
N GLN A 387 -4.08 -21.98 4.11
CA GLN A 387 -3.22 -22.47 3.04
C GLN A 387 -3.83 -23.73 2.38
N ASP A 388 -4.25 -24.71 3.17
CA ASP A 388 -4.89 -25.93 2.70
C ASP A 388 -6.20 -25.65 1.94
N ALA A 389 -6.91 -24.57 2.31
CA ALA A 389 -8.10 -24.08 1.63
C ALA A 389 -7.81 -23.20 0.40
N GLY A 390 -6.55 -22.97 0.04
CA GLY A 390 -6.14 -22.12 -1.08
C GLY A 390 -6.48 -20.64 -0.88
N VAL A 391 -6.43 -20.16 0.37
CA VAL A 391 -6.71 -18.77 0.74
C VAL A 391 -5.39 -18.02 0.95
N PRO A 392 -4.99 -17.08 0.08
CA PRO A 392 -3.89 -16.18 0.34
C PRO A 392 -4.33 -15.05 1.29
N VAL A 393 -3.40 -14.54 2.09
CA VAL A 393 -3.68 -13.51 3.10
C VAL A 393 -2.68 -12.37 2.99
N ILE A 394 -3.17 -11.13 2.90
CA ILE A 394 -2.34 -9.96 3.19
C ILE A 394 -2.15 -9.94 4.71
N PHE A 395 -0.99 -10.38 5.17
CA PHE A 395 -0.72 -10.61 6.59
C PHE A 395 0.09 -9.45 7.15
N ARG A 396 -0.48 -8.78 8.16
CA ARG A 396 0.05 -7.56 8.77
C ARG A 396 0.35 -7.76 10.26
N PRO A 397 1.33 -8.62 10.61
CA PRO A 397 1.70 -8.88 12.00
C PRO A 397 2.50 -7.71 12.58
N LEU A 398 2.61 -7.64 13.91
CA LEU A 398 3.49 -6.67 14.60
C LEU A 398 3.32 -5.23 14.07
N HIS A 399 2.09 -4.84 13.79
CA HIS A 399 1.70 -3.57 13.16
C HIS A 399 1.92 -2.36 14.08
N GLU A 400 1.93 -1.17 13.51
CA GLU A 400 2.15 0.12 14.20
C GLU A 400 3.37 0.17 15.15
N ALA A 401 4.45 -0.52 14.78
CA ALA A 401 5.59 -0.71 15.67
C ALA A 401 6.28 0.59 16.11
N ASP A 402 6.40 1.57 15.20
CA ASP A 402 6.95 2.89 15.51
C ASP A 402 6.11 3.60 16.59
N GLY A 403 4.79 3.45 16.55
CA GLY A 403 3.88 4.21 17.40
C GLY A 403 4.21 5.71 17.36
N ASN A 404 4.54 6.29 18.52
CA ASN A 404 5.05 7.67 18.60
C ASN A 404 6.58 7.75 18.77
N TYR A 405 7.31 6.64 18.72
CA TYR A 405 8.75 6.56 19.04
C TYR A 405 9.57 7.57 18.23
N SER A 406 9.43 7.54 16.91
CA SER A 406 10.14 8.46 16.00
C SER A 406 9.60 9.90 16.00
N ASN A 407 8.59 10.18 16.84
CA ASN A 407 8.04 11.49 17.14
C ASN A 407 8.31 11.93 18.61
N GLY A 408 9.31 11.31 19.26
CA GLY A 408 9.72 11.64 20.64
C GLY A 408 8.85 11.02 21.74
N GLY A 409 7.93 10.13 21.39
CA GLY A 409 7.10 9.35 22.31
C GLY A 409 7.63 7.93 22.51
N VAL A 410 6.71 6.98 22.66
CA VAL A 410 6.99 5.55 22.79
C VAL A 410 6.13 4.77 21.80
N SER A 411 6.59 3.57 21.41
CA SER A 411 5.72 2.57 20.81
C SER A 411 4.63 2.17 21.80
N TRP A 412 3.39 2.01 21.33
CA TRP A 412 2.26 1.63 22.19
C TRP A 412 2.04 0.11 22.25
N PHE A 413 2.64 -0.67 21.37
CA PHE A 413 2.59 -2.13 21.41
C PHE A 413 3.87 -2.75 21.94
N TRP A 414 3.74 -3.93 22.57
CA TRP A 414 4.88 -4.60 23.21
C TRP A 414 6.00 -4.91 22.22
N TRP A 415 5.68 -5.25 20.98
CA TRP A 415 6.66 -5.62 19.94
C TRP A 415 7.54 -4.48 19.47
N GLY A 416 7.11 -3.22 19.63
CA GLY A 416 7.92 -2.04 19.29
C GLY A 416 8.74 -1.48 20.46
N LYS A 417 8.45 -1.87 21.71
CA LYS A 417 8.94 -1.14 22.88
C LYS A 417 10.47 -1.13 23.10
N GLU A 418 11.20 -1.99 22.40
CA GLU A 418 12.67 -2.08 22.44
C GLU A 418 13.35 -1.48 21.20
N GLY A 419 12.60 -0.70 20.41
CA GLY A 419 13.12 0.08 19.28
C GLY A 419 13.25 -0.70 17.97
N PRO A 420 13.60 0.01 16.87
CA PRO A 420 13.55 -0.52 15.51
C PRO A 420 14.50 -1.71 15.28
N GLU A 421 15.69 -1.73 15.90
CA GLU A 421 16.63 -2.83 15.74
C GLU A 421 16.06 -4.17 16.27
N VAL A 422 15.42 -4.13 17.45
CA VAL A 422 14.83 -5.34 18.06
C VAL A 422 13.57 -5.74 17.31
N TYR A 423 12.73 -4.78 16.94
CA TYR A 423 11.55 -5.01 16.13
C TYR A 423 11.88 -5.71 14.79
N ASN A 424 12.88 -5.20 14.05
CA ASN A 424 13.29 -5.79 12.78
C ASN A 424 13.83 -7.22 12.93
N LYS A 425 14.46 -7.56 14.07
CA LYS A 425 14.84 -8.95 14.36
C LYS A 425 13.62 -9.82 14.65
N LEU A 426 12.65 -9.30 15.39
CA LEU A 426 11.41 -10.01 15.75
C LEU A 426 10.55 -10.30 14.52
N TRP A 427 10.44 -9.33 13.59
CA TRP A 427 9.78 -9.51 12.29
C TRP A 427 10.39 -10.69 11.52
N LYS A 428 11.72 -10.68 11.36
CA LYS A 428 12.46 -11.71 10.64
C LYS A 428 12.33 -13.07 11.31
N TYR A 429 12.38 -13.11 12.64
CA TYR A 429 12.16 -14.32 13.42
C TYR A 429 10.77 -14.91 13.18
N LEU A 430 9.72 -14.11 13.24
CA LEU A 430 8.34 -14.56 12.96
C LEU A 430 8.21 -15.12 11.55
N GLN A 431 8.72 -14.42 10.54
CA GLN A 431 8.69 -14.89 9.15
C GLN A 431 9.45 -16.20 8.97
N THR A 432 10.68 -16.30 9.50
CA THR A 432 11.47 -17.53 9.44
C THR A 432 10.74 -18.70 10.10
N GLU A 433 10.17 -18.53 11.29
CA GLU A 433 9.46 -19.63 11.95
C GLU A 433 8.22 -20.07 11.15
N LEU A 434 7.39 -19.14 10.68
CA LEU A 434 6.20 -19.49 9.90
C LEU A 434 6.57 -20.21 8.59
N GLN A 435 7.61 -19.76 7.89
CA GLN A 435 8.02 -20.34 6.60
C GLN A 435 8.84 -21.62 6.75
N GLU A 436 9.90 -21.61 7.56
CA GLU A 436 10.86 -22.72 7.64
C GLU A 436 10.40 -23.82 8.60
N THR A 437 9.77 -23.47 9.73
CA THR A 437 9.31 -24.46 10.72
C THR A 437 7.93 -25.00 10.36
N TYR A 438 7.00 -24.12 9.95
CA TYR A 438 5.59 -24.50 9.73
C TYR A 438 5.18 -24.62 8.26
N GLY A 439 6.04 -24.24 7.29
CA GLY A 439 5.74 -24.38 5.87
C GLY A 439 4.59 -23.50 5.38
N ILE A 440 4.41 -22.34 6.00
CA ILE A 440 3.37 -21.36 5.65
C ILE A 440 3.91 -20.42 4.57
N HIS A 441 3.30 -20.48 3.39
CA HIS A 441 3.72 -19.77 2.17
C HIS A 441 2.55 -19.05 1.46
N ASN A 442 1.37 -18.99 2.06
CA ASN A 442 0.18 -18.32 1.51
C ASN A 442 0.06 -16.84 1.94
N LEU A 443 1.14 -16.22 2.44
CA LEU A 443 1.12 -14.87 2.99
C LEU A 443 1.76 -13.86 2.04
N ILE A 444 1.17 -12.67 1.99
CA ILE A 444 1.78 -11.44 1.48
C ILE A 444 2.11 -10.59 2.71
N TRP A 445 3.38 -10.29 2.94
CA TRP A 445 3.87 -9.63 4.16
C TRP A 445 3.69 -8.11 4.09
N GLU A 446 2.74 -7.58 4.84
CA GLU A 446 2.48 -6.13 4.93
C GLU A 446 3.05 -5.56 6.23
N GLN A 447 3.98 -4.60 6.12
CA GLN A 447 4.59 -3.94 7.28
C GLN A 447 4.09 -2.51 7.41
N ASN A 448 3.59 -2.13 8.58
CA ASN A 448 3.32 -0.73 8.86
C ASN A 448 4.59 0.08 9.03
N LEU A 449 4.63 1.25 8.38
CA LEU A 449 5.61 2.29 8.61
C LEU A 449 4.89 3.62 8.86
N TYR A 450 5.55 4.50 9.60
CA TYR A 450 5.12 5.87 9.81
C TYR A 450 6.08 6.84 9.11
N ALA A 451 5.71 8.13 9.07
CA ALA A 451 6.46 9.19 8.40
C ALA A 451 6.72 10.38 9.34
N TRP A 452 6.96 10.13 10.63
CA TRP A 452 7.14 11.19 11.63
C TRP A 452 8.42 11.99 11.42
N SER A 453 9.50 11.28 11.10
CA SER A 453 10.82 11.82 10.82
C SER A 453 11.63 10.83 9.98
N ASP A 454 12.86 11.17 9.62
CA ASP A 454 13.75 10.24 8.92
C ASP A 454 14.04 8.97 9.75
N ALA A 455 13.92 9.05 11.08
CA ALA A 455 14.09 7.88 11.96
C ALA A 455 12.97 6.84 11.78
N SER A 456 11.78 7.21 11.28
CA SER A 456 10.72 6.23 11.00
C SER A 456 11.16 5.19 9.96
N ALA A 457 12.09 5.54 9.07
CA ALA A 457 12.63 4.59 8.08
C ALA A 457 13.45 3.45 8.73
N GLU A 458 13.95 3.62 9.96
CA GLU A 458 14.72 2.58 10.67
C GLU A 458 13.85 1.35 11.02
N TRP A 459 12.52 1.51 11.03
CA TRP A 459 11.57 0.43 11.31
C TRP A 459 11.31 -0.48 10.11
N TYR A 460 11.85 -0.16 8.93
CA TYR A 460 11.69 -1.00 7.75
C TYR A 460 12.56 -2.26 7.83
N SER A 461 11.93 -3.43 7.79
CA SER A 461 12.62 -4.72 7.93
C SER A 461 13.42 -5.15 6.69
N GLY A 462 13.22 -4.45 5.56
CA GLY A 462 13.98 -4.57 4.34
C GLY A 462 13.25 -5.29 3.21
N GLU A 463 13.75 -5.11 1.99
CA GLU A 463 13.14 -5.56 0.74
C GLU A 463 12.88 -7.08 0.69
N ASP A 464 13.76 -7.89 1.29
CA ASP A 464 13.67 -9.35 1.31
C ASP A 464 12.63 -9.91 2.30
N TYR A 465 12.02 -9.05 3.12
CA TYR A 465 11.14 -9.46 4.23
C TYR A 465 9.75 -8.81 4.18
N VAL A 466 9.51 -7.91 3.24
CA VAL A 466 8.27 -7.10 3.15
C VAL A 466 7.79 -7.08 1.71
N ASP A 467 6.50 -7.28 1.50
CA ASP A 467 5.83 -7.20 0.20
C ASP A 467 5.15 -5.86 -0.02
N ILE A 468 4.48 -5.34 1.02
CA ILE A 468 3.68 -4.12 1.01
C ILE A 468 4.02 -3.28 2.25
N VAL A 469 4.03 -1.95 2.09
CA VAL A 469 4.12 -1.02 3.22
C VAL A 469 2.76 -0.39 3.48
N GLY A 470 2.34 -0.41 4.74
CA GLY A 470 1.07 0.15 5.20
C GLY A 470 1.24 1.41 6.05
N TYR A 471 0.26 2.31 6.00
CA TYR A 471 0.12 3.46 6.92
C TYR A 471 -1.25 3.48 7.60
N ASP A 472 -1.27 3.46 8.93
CA ASP A 472 -2.52 3.49 9.70
C ASP A 472 -2.90 4.96 9.98
N LYS A 473 -3.93 5.44 9.28
CA LYS A 473 -4.29 6.86 9.22
C LYS A 473 -5.47 7.21 10.14
N TYR A 474 -5.17 7.69 11.34
CA TYR A 474 -6.17 8.25 12.26
C TYR A 474 -5.98 9.76 12.46
N ASN A 475 -6.64 10.56 11.63
CA ASN A 475 -6.39 12.00 11.50
C ASN A 475 -7.63 12.90 11.74
N THR A 476 -8.70 12.35 12.33
CA THR A 476 -9.90 13.12 12.70
C THR A 476 -9.76 13.88 14.02
N GLN A 477 -8.85 13.45 14.90
CA GLN A 477 -8.63 14.05 16.23
C GLN A 477 -7.18 14.50 16.42
N TYR A 478 -6.27 13.53 16.42
CA TYR A 478 -4.83 13.76 16.46
C TYR A 478 -4.30 13.90 15.03
N ASN A 479 -3.08 14.44 14.88
CA ASN A 479 -2.38 14.49 13.59
C ASN A 479 -3.23 15.14 12.46
N ARG A 480 -4.09 16.09 12.83
CA ARG A 480 -5.07 16.71 11.92
C ARG A 480 -4.54 18.01 11.35
N HIS A 481 -4.51 18.10 10.01
CA HIS A 481 -3.93 19.23 9.28
C HIS A 481 -4.88 19.85 8.24
N ASP A 482 -6.12 19.36 8.11
CA ASP A 482 -7.13 19.83 7.16
C ASP A 482 -7.79 21.18 7.52
N GLY A 483 -7.30 21.85 8.57
CA GLY A 483 -7.84 23.11 9.08
C GLY A 483 -9.14 22.97 9.90
N LYS A 484 -9.61 21.75 10.16
CA LYS A 484 -10.76 21.48 11.03
C LYS A 484 -10.30 20.90 12.38
N THR A 485 -11.24 20.82 13.32
CA THR A 485 -11.01 20.27 14.68
C THR A 485 -11.89 19.06 15.01
N SER A 486 -12.87 18.74 14.16
CA SER A 486 -13.82 17.63 14.35
C SER A 486 -14.48 17.26 13.02
N GLY A 487 -15.12 16.08 12.98
CA GLY A 487 -15.75 15.53 11.78
C GLY A 487 -14.77 14.91 10.80
N PRO A 488 -15.25 14.46 9.63
CA PRO A 488 -14.45 13.73 8.66
C PRO A 488 -13.25 14.54 8.16
N ASN A 489 -12.09 13.89 8.06
CA ASN A 489 -10.88 14.43 7.45
C ASN A 489 -10.62 13.76 6.09
N LEU A 490 -10.96 14.47 5.02
CA LEU A 490 -10.92 13.95 3.64
C LEU A 490 -9.53 14.05 2.99
N ASP A 491 -8.52 14.50 3.72
CA ASP A 491 -7.14 14.65 3.23
C ASP A 491 -6.59 13.32 2.69
N ALA A 492 -5.93 13.39 1.53
CA ALA A 492 -5.30 12.24 0.89
C ALA A 492 -4.02 11.80 1.59
N GLU A 493 -3.47 12.62 2.49
CA GLU A 493 -2.16 12.41 3.12
C GLU A 493 -1.08 12.14 2.08
N SER A 494 -1.13 12.89 0.97
CA SER A 494 -0.26 12.71 -0.20
C SER A 494 1.23 12.84 0.16
N GLY A 495 1.58 13.75 1.06
CA GLY A 495 2.94 13.88 1.58
C GLY A 495 3.43 12.63 2.31
N ILE A 496 2.56 11.94 3.06
CA ILE A 496 2.89 10.69 3.76
C ILE A 496 3.06 9.56 2.75
N PHE A 497 2.14 9.44 1.79
CA PHE A 497 2.23 8.45 0.71
C PHE A 497 3.59 8.54 0.00
N TRP A 498 3.99 9.73 -0.44
CA TRP A 498 5.25 9.93 -1.16
C TRP A 498 6.48 9.73 -0.27
N LYS A 499 6.42 10.09 1.01
CA LYS A 499 7.51 9.79 1.95
C LYS A 499 7.73 8.28 2.11
N LEU A 500 6.64 7.50 2.22
CA LEU A 500 6.72 6.04 2.31
C LEU A 500 7.22 5.43 1.00
N TYR A 501 6.73 5.91 -0.14
CA TYR A 501 7.23 5.53 -1.47
C TYR A 501 8.75 5.75 -1.56
N ASP A 502 9.25 6.91 -1.17
CA ASP A 502 10.68 7.23 -1.19
C ASP A 502 11.48 6.36 -0.20
N THR A 503 10.95 6.09 0.99
CA THR A 503 11.57 5.22 2.00
C THR A 503 11.83 3.82 1.47
N VAL A 504 10.95 3.30 0.60
CA VAL A 504 11.11 1.97 -0.03
C VAL A 504 11.65 2.04 -1.47
N GLU A 505 12.15 3.20 -1.90
CA GLU A 505 12.68 3.44 -3.25
C GLU A 505 11.67 3.09 -4.37
N GLY A 506 10.36 3.19 -4.07
CA GLY A 506 9.25 2.79 -4.93
C GLY A 506 9.11 1.28 -5.18
N LYS A 507 9.95 0.45 -4.57
CA LYS A 507 10.00 -1.01 -4.83
C LYS A 507 8.84 -1.79 -4.23
N LYS A 508 8.16 -1.20 -3.25
CA LYS A 508 7.00 -1.81 -2.56
C LYS A 508 5.76 -0.97 -2.82
N MET A 509 4.63 -1.65 -2.94
CA MET A 509 3.33 -0.99 -2.98
C MET A 509 3.05 -0.36 -1.62
N VAL A 510 2.36 0.80 -1.63
CA VAL A 510 2.01 1.55 -0.41
C VAL A 510 0.50 1.53 -0.23
N ALA A 511 0.03 1.15 0.96
CA ALA A 511 -1.38 0.95 1.30
C ALA A 511 -1.79 1.71 2.58
N MET A 512 -3.10 1.79 2.83
CA MET A 512 -3.70 2.35 4.04
C MET A 512 -4.50 1.25 4.76
N PRO A 513 -3.82 0.34 5.50
CA PRO A 513 -4.43 -0.83 6.10
C PRO A 513 -5.38 -0.54 7.26
N GLU A 514 -5.25 0.63 7.88
CA GLU A 514 -6.26 1.17 8.78
C GLU A 514 -6.51 2.64 8.49
N ASN A 515 -7.74 3.08 8.69
CA ASN A 515 -8.06 4.49 8.77
C ASN A 515 -9.33 4.78 9.59
N ASP A 516 -9.45 6.02 10.04
CA ASP A 516 -10.75 6.59 10.38
C ASP A 516 -11.47 7.04 9.10
N THR A 517 -11.39 8.32 8.73
CA THR A 517 -12.00 8.85 7.50
C THR A 517 -11.31 8.28 6.27
N ILE A 518 -12.08 7.82 5.29
CA ILE A 518 -11.52 7.49 3.97
C ILE A 518 -11.25 8.81 3.22
N PRO A 519 -10.05 9.02 2.64
CA PRO A 519 -9.80 10.21 1.86
C PRO A 519 -10.75 10.35 0.68
N SER A 520 -11.06 11.60 0.29
CA SER A 520 -11.96 11.82 -0.86
C SER A 520 -11.33 11.39 -2.18
N LEU A 521 -12.18 10.96 -3.12
CA LEU A 521 -11.78 10.64 -4.49
C LEU A 521 -11.02 11.79 -5.16
N ASP A 522 -11.51 13.01 -4.99
CA ASP A 522 -10.90 14.19 -5.62
C ASP A 522 -9.50 14.42 -5.07
N ASN A 523 -9.31 14.34 -3.74
CA ASN A 523 -7.99 14.56 -3.14
C ASN A 523 -7.00 13.47 -3.58
N ILE A 524 -7.38 12.19 -3.52
CA ILE A 524 -6.51 11.08 -3.93
C ILE A 524 -6.07 11.23 -5.40
N THR A 525 -7.00 11.57 -6.29
CA THR A 525 -6.73 11.61 -7.75
C THR A 525 -6.01 12.87 -8.20
N ILE A 526 -6.30 14.02 -7.58
CA ILE A 526 -5.65 15.31 -7.87
C ILE A 526 -4.22 15.32 -7.31
N GLU A 527 -4.05 14.83 -6.08
CA GLU A 527 -2.77 14.84 -5.36
C GLU A 527 -1.92 13.59 -5.63
N LYS A 528 -2.41 12.70 -6.48
CA LYS A 528 -1.69 11.50 -6.93
C LYS A 528 -1.22 10.62 -5.76
N ALA A 529 -2.03 10.53 -4.71
CA ALA A 529 -1.77 9.66 -3.57
C ALA A 529 -2.25 8.24 -3.92
N GLY A 530 -1.40 7.46 -4.59
CA GLY A 530 -1.75 6.15 -5.16
C GLY A 530 -1.84 5.01 -4.15
N TRP A 531 -2.52 5.22 -3.03
CA TRP A 531 -2.76 4.18 -2.02
C TRP A 531 -3.38 2.94 -2.68
N LEU A 532 -2.77 1.76 -2.45
CA LEU A 532 -3.22 0.49 -3.03
C LEU A 532 -4.64 0.13 -2.58
N TYR A 533 -4.90 0.30 -1.29
CA TYR A 533 -6.22 0.09 -0.70
C TYR A 533 -6.40 0.98 0.54
N PHE A 534 -7.65 1.17 0.95
CA PHE A 534 -8.03 1.75 2.24
C PHE A 534 -8.82 0.73 3.04
N CYS A 535 -8.83 0.82 4.36
CA CYS A 535 -9.58 -0.12 5.20
C CYS A 535 -9.97 0.54 6.53
N PRO A 536 -11.18 1.12 6.65
CA PRO A 536 -11.61 1.72 7.88
C PRO A 536 -11.69 0.67 8.97
N TRP A 537 -11.43 1.09 10.20
CA TRP A 537 -11.62 0.23 11.36
C TRP A 537 -13.11 -0.11 11.56
N TYR A 538 -13.40 -1.11 12.39
CA TYR A 538 -14.78 -1.53 12.68
C TYR A 538 -15.53 -0.49 13.53
N ASP A 539 -16.85 -0.59 13.56
CA ASP A 539 -17.66 0.22 14.47
C ASP A 539 -17.71 -0.42 15.87
N GLU A 540 -17.57 0.40 16.92
CA GLU A 540 -17.94 0.00 18.27
C GLU A 540 -19.44 0.17 18.49
N GLU A 541 -20.01 -0.56 19.46
CA GLU A 541 -21.44 -0.47 19.80
C GLU A 541 -21.91 0.97 20.11
N SER A 542 -21.03 1.78 20.71
CA SER A 542 -21.33 3.17 21.06
C SER A 542 -20.49 4.16 20.25
N SER A 543 -19.19 4.17 20.45
CA SER A 543 -18.21 5.02 19.75
C SER A 543 -16.80 4.47 20.06
N PRO A 544 -15.82 4.58 19.15
CA PRO A 544 -15.90 5.16 17.80
C PRO A 544 -16.75 4.35 16.82
N LYS A 545 -17.34 5.03 15.84
CA LYS A 545 -18.03 4.40 14.69
C LYS A 545 -17.34 4.83 13.41
N PHE A 546 -16.24 4.17 13.10
CA PHE A 546 -15.33 4.58 12.04
C PHE A 546 -15.93 4.49 10.64
N ILE A 547 -16.94 3.65 10.39
CA ILE A 547 -17.59 3.56 9.08
C ILE A 547 -19.01 4.15 9.07
N SER A 548 -19.85 3.85 10.06
CA SER A 548 -21.24 4.36 10.07
C SER A 548 -21.42 5.73 10.74
N GLY A 549 -20.38 6.23 11.42
CA GLY A 549 -20.45 7.48 12.19
C GLY A 549 -20.11 8.71 11.36
N GLU A 550 -20.97 9.73 11.44
CA GLU A 550 -20.78 11.03 10.77
C GLU A 550 -19.58 11.84 11.32
N ASP A 551 -19.08 11.50 12.51
CA ASP A 551 -17.85 12.08 13.06
C ASP A 551 -16.61 11.63 12.27
N TYR A 552 -16.71 10.51 11.55
CA TYR A 552 -15.59 9.86 10.87
C TYR A 552 -15.79 9.73 9.36
N GLN A 553 -17.01 9.58 8.83
CA GLN A 553 -17.26 9.51 7.39
C GLN A 553 -18.15 10.63 6.89
N ASP A 554 -17.76 11.21 5.75
CA ASP A 554 -18.68 12.00 4.92
C ASP A 554 -19.41 11.03 3.98
N ILE A 555 -20.70 10.85 4.20
CA ILE A 555 -21.50 9.85 3.50
C ILE A 555 -21.61 10.10 1.98
N ASP A 556 -21.55 11.36 1.56
CA ASP A 556 -21.66 11.72 0.16
C ASP A 556 -20.33 11.47 -0.55
N GLU A 557 -19.20 11.80 0.08
CA GLU A 557 -17.86 11.45 -0.42
C GLU A 557 -17.60 9.95 -0.41
N LEU A 558 -18.08 9.22 0.61
CA LEU A 558 -18.03 7.75 0.66
C LEU A 558 -18.74 7.13 -0.54
N LYS A 559 -19.99 7.55 -0.81
CA LYS A 559 -20.77 7.08 -1.96
C LYS A 559 -20.13 7.48 -3.28
N LYS A 560 -19.54 8.67 -3.36
CA LYS A 560 -18.85 9.15 -4.56
C LYS A 560 -17.62 8.29 -4.88
N LEU A 561 -16.81 7.96 -3.87
CA LEU A 561 -15.65 7.09 -4.03
C LEU A 561 -16.07 5.67 -4.46
N TYR A 562 -16.94 5.01 -3.69
CA TYR A 562 -17.38 3.63 -3.96
C TYR A 562 -18.12 3.44 -5.29
N LYS A 563 -18.62 4.50 -5.93
CA LYS A 563 -19.29 4.45 -7.24
C LYS A 563 -18.42 4.92 -8.40
N SER A 564 -17.16 5.23 -8.13
CA SER A 564 -16.23 5.69 -9.15
C SER A 564 -15.49 4.52 -9.77
N ASP A 565 -15.13 4.63 -11.06
CA ASP A 565 -14.28 3.66 -11.76
C ASP A 565 -12.87 3.54 -11.12
N TYR A 566 -12.52 4.44 -10.19
CA TYR A 566 -11.24 4.42 -9.48
C TYR A 566 -11.27 3.48 -8.25
N CYS A 567 -12.43 3.26 -7.63
CA CYS A 567 -12.55 2.44 -6.43
C CYS A 567 -13.10 1.07 -6.80
N ILE A 568 -12.33 0.01 -6.55
CA ILE A 568 -12.70 -1.36 -6.89
C ILE A 568 -13.42 -1.99 -5.70
N THR A 569 -14.65 -2.44 -5.92
CA THR A 569 -15.49 -3.14 -4.93
C THR A 569 -15.50 -4.66 -5.15
N LEU A 570 -16.20 -5.40 -4.27
CA LEU A 570 -16.25 -6.86 -4.33
C LEU A 570 -16.74 -7.38 -5.69
N SER A 571 -17.80 -6.77 -6.24
CA SER A 571 -18.39 -7.21 -7.51
C SER A 571 -17.52 -6.90 -8.74
N GLU A 572 -16.53 -6.01 -8.59
CA GLU A 572 -15.61 -5.59 -9.63
C GLU A 572 -14.29 -6.38 -9.63
N LEU A 573 -14.04 -7.19 -8.59
CA LEU A 573 -12.92 -8.11 -8.58
C LEU A 573 -13.01 -9.10 -9.75
N PRO A 574 -11.87 -9.47 -10.39
CA PRO A 574 -11.87 -10.51 -11.41
C PRO A 574 -12.46 -11.81 -10.85
N GLU A 575 -13.31 -12.49 -11.64
CA GLU A 575 -13.98 -13.74 -11.23
C GLU A 575 -13.01 -14.85 -10.79
N ASN A 576 -11.73 -14.77 -11.15
CA ASN A 576 -10.72 -15.74 -10.80
C ASN A 576 -9.37 -15.09 -10.45
N TRP A 577 -9.37 -14.06 -9.61
CA TRP A 577 -8.13 -13.39 -9.22
C TRP A 577 -7.11 -14.34 -8.53
N LYS A 578 -7.57 -15.46 -7.95
CA LYS A 578 -6.70 -16.51 -7.39
C LYS A 578 -5.83 -17.25 -8.41
N ASN A 579 -6.13 -17.10 -9.71
CA ASN A 579 -5.28 -17.58 -10.80
C ASN A 579 -4.88 -16.40 -11.73
N TYR A 580 -4.92 -15.18 -11.21
CA TYR A 580 -4.57 -13.98 -11.95
C TYR A 580 -3.14 -14.06 -12.46
N LYS A 581 -2.95 -13.61 -13.69
CA LYS A 581 -1.64 -13.44 -14.31
C LYS A 581 -1.58 -12.02 -14.82
N SER A 582 -0.70 -11.22 -14.24
CA SER A 582 -0.45 -9.87 -14.73
C SER A 582 0.12 -9.94 -16.15
N SER A 583 -0.22 -8.95 -16.97
CA SER A 583 0.36 -8.80 -18.31
C SER A 583 1.84 -8.41 -18.28
N ASP A 584 2.30 -7.87 -17.15
CA ASP A 584 3.58 -7.19 -17.01
C ASP A 584 4.56 -8.00 -16.13
N VAL A 585 4.07 -9.05 -15.48
CA VAL A 585 4.89 -9.99 -14.71
C VAL A 585 5.49 -11.03 -15.66
N PRO A 586 6.83 -11.11 -15.78
CA PRO A 586 7.44 -12.17 -16.55
C PRO A 586 7.01 -13.51 -15.96
N VAL A 587 6.48 -14.38 -16.83
CA VAL A 587 6.21 -15.76 -16.46
C VAL A 587 7.54 -16.37 -16.01
N GLU A 588 7.58 -16.96 -14.82
CA GLU A 588 8.74 -17.69 -14.31
C GLU A 588 9.05 -18.85 -15.28
N GLY A 589 10.09 -18.70 -16.11
CA GLY A 589 10.55 -19.64 -17.14
C GLY A 589 11.23 -18.91 -18.31
N ASP A 590 12.29 -19.49 -18.89
CA ASP A 590 12.93 -18.97 -20.11
C ASP A 590 11.86 -18.80 -21.21
N ILE A 591 11.64 -17.58 -21.71
CA ILE A 591 10.80 -17.37 -22.89
C ILE A 591 11.61 -17.92 -24.08
N PRO A 592 11.12 -18.92 -24.84
CA PRO A 592 11.85 -19.44 -25.98
C PRO A 592 12.18 -18.30 -26.96
N GLY A 593 13.47 -18.08 -27.22
CA GLY A 593 13.95 -16.97 -28.05
C GLY A 593 14.28 -15.65 -27.34
N ASP A 594 14.03 -15.51 -26.04
CA ASP A 594 14.49 -14.38 -25.21
C ASP A 594 15.84 -14.73 -24.58
N ILE A 595 16.90 -14.46 -25.34
CA ILE A 595 18.24 -14.94 -25.04
C ILE A 595 18.99 -13.98 -24.11
N ASN A 596 18.62 -12.70 -24.10
CA ASN A 596 19.21 -11.71 -23.22
C ASN A 596 18.44 -11.51 -21.90
N GLY A 597 17.28 -12.16 -21.74
CA GLY A 597 16.44 -12.11 -20.53
C GLY A 597 15.75 -10.76 -20.34
N ASP A 598 15.57 -9.98 -21.42
CA ASP A 598 14.93 -8.67 -21.39
C ASP A 598 13.40 -8.74 -21.55
N LYS A 599 12.84 -9.95 -21.71
CA LYS A 599 11.43 -10.27 -21.89
C LYS A 599 10.87 -9.94 -23.27
N PHE A 600 11.72 -9.53 -24.21
CA PHE A 600 11.33 -9.21 -25.59
C PHE A 600 12.12 -10.03 -26.60
N VAL A 601 11.46 -10.98 -27.26
CA VAL A 601 12.06 -11.70 -28.39
C VAL A 601 12.25 -10.77 -29.59
N ASN A 602 13.48 -10.29 -29.79
CA ASN A 602 13.81 -9.25 -30.76
C ASN A 602 15.15 -9.49 -31.47
N ILE A 603 15.63 -8.48 -32.22
CA ILE A 603 16.85 -8.62 -33.03
C ILE A 603 18.12 -8.81 -32.20
N PHE A 604 18.15 -8.36 -30.95
CA PHE A 604 19.28 -8.54 -30.04
C PHE A 604 19.45 -10.01 -29.65
N ASP A 605 18.35 -10.75 -29.44
CA ASP A 605 18.37 -12.20 -29.20
C ASP A 605 18.91 -12.96 -30.41
N PHE A 606 18.44 -12.57 -31.61
CA PHE A 606 18.94 -13.16 -32.85
C PHE A 606 20.45 -12.93 -33.04
N VAL A 607 20.97 -11.77 -32.64
CA VAL A 607 22.41 -11.49 -32.67
C VAL A 607 23.16 -12.38 -31.67
N MET A 608 22.62 -12.58 -30.47
CA MET A 608 23.23 -13.47 -29.47
C MET A 608 23.22 -14.93 -29.90
N LEU A 609 22.09 -15.44 -30.42
CA LEU A 609 22.01 -16.79 -31.00
C LEU A 609 23.01 -16.98 -32.13
N LYS A 610 23.13 -15.99 -33.03
CA LYS A 610 24.10 -16.03 -34.12
C LYS A 610 25.55 -16.03 -33.61
N ASN A 611 25.87 -15.23 -32.60
CA ASN A 611 27.21 -15.19 -32.02
C ASN A 611 27.56 -16.52 -31.34
N TYR A 612 26.61 -17.15 -30.67
CA TYR A 612 26.76 -18.50 -30.12
C TYR A 612 27.05 -19.53 -31.22
N LEU A 613 26.27 -19.55 -32.31
CA LEU A 613 26.49 -20.44 -33.46
C LEU A 613 27.83 -20.20 -34.17
N LEU A 614 28.41 -19.01 -34.05
CA LEU A 614 29.73 -18.65 -34.58
C LEU A 614 30.89 -18.91 -33.59
N GLY A 615 30.60 -19.39 -32.38
CA GLY A 615 31.59 -19.67 -31.34
C GLY A 615 32.17 -18.41 -30.68
N THR A 616 31.48 -17.28 -30.76
CA THR A 616 31.90 -15.98 -30.19
C THR A 616 30.94 -15.47 -29.11
N GLY A 617 29.95 -16.27 -28.70
CA GLY A 617 28.91 -15.92 -27.71
C GLY A 617 29.17 -16.41 -26.29
N SER A 618 28.27 -16.06 -25.37
CA SER A 618 28.28 -16.33 -23.91
C SER A 618 27.74 -17.73 -23.53
N GLU A 619 27.51 -17.96 -22.23
CA GLU A 619 26.98 -19.22 -21.68
C GLU A 619 25.58 -19.58 -22.21
N LYS A 620 25.33 -20.89 -22.32
CA LYS A 620 24.10 -21.49 -22.84
C LYS A 620 22.97 -21.43 -21.79
N THR A 621 21.77 -21.03 -22.24
CA THR A 621 20.49 -21.20 -21.53
C THR A 621 19.52 -22.04 -22.37
N ASP A 622 18.34 -22.38 -21.84
CA ASP A 622 17.32 -23.13 -22.58
C ASP A 622 16.63 -22.26 -23.63
N ALA A 623 16.60 -20.94 -23.44
CA ALA A 623 16.10 -19.96 -24.42
C ALA A 623 16.76 -20.00 -25.81
N TYR A 624 17.95 -20.61 -25.94
CA TYR A 624 18.65 -20.79 -27.23
C TYR A 624 18.03 -21.89 -28.11
N ASP A 625 17.32 -22.85 -27.52
CA ASP A 625 16.65 -23.97 -28.21
C ASP A 625 15.23 -23.56 -28.59
N VAL A 626 15.12 -22.60 -29.51
CA VAL A 626 13.88 -21.90 -29.87
C VAL A 626 12.81 -22.84 -30.43
N ASN A 627 13.21 -24.00 -30.96
CA ASN A 627 12.30 -25.00 -31.52
C ASN A 627 12.03 -26.20 -30.58
N GLY A 628 12.66 -26.24 -29.40
CA GLY A 628 12.51 -27.30 -28.41
C GLY A 628 12.97 -28.69 -28.85
N ASP A 629 13.90 -28.80 -29.81
CA ASP A 629 14.38 -30.08 -30.35
C ASP A 629 15.57 -30.66 -29.55
N GLY A 630 16.05 -29.94 -28.54
CA GLY A 630 17.17 -30.28 -27.69
C GLY A 630 18.53 -29.90 -28.29
N SER A 631 18.58 -29.30 -29.48
CA SER A 631 19.80 -29.02 -30.24
C SER A 631 19.86 -27.57 -30.73
N ILE A 632 20.72 -26.74 -30.13
CA ILE A 632 20.93 -25.36 -30.58
C ILE A 632 21.70 -25.35 -31.90
N ASN A 633 21.04 -24.98 -32.99
CA ASN A 633 21.60 -25.00 -34.33
C ASN A 633 20.99 -23.90 -35.24
N ILE A 634 21.26 -24.00 -36.55
CA ILE A 634 20.80 -23.00 -37.52
C ILE A 634 19.27 -22.95 -37.64
N LEU A 635 18.56 -24.03 -37.29
CA LEU A 635 17.11 -24.10 -37.31
C LEU A 635 16.47 -23.17 -36.27
N ASP A 636 17.07 -23.04 -35.07
CA ASP A 636 16.65 -22.08 -34.05
C ASP A 636 16.79 -20.65 -34.53
N ALA A 637 17.92 -20.34 -35.18
CA ALA A 637 18.14 -19.01 -35.75
C ALA A 637 17.15 -18.68 -36.88
N VAL A 638 16.79 -19.67 -37.70
CA VAL A 638 15.78 -19.49 -38.75
C VAL A 638 14.40 -19.25 -38.14
N LEU A 639 14.01 -20.04 -37.14
CA LEU A 639 12.70 -19.92 -36.47
C LEU A 639 12.58 -18.58 -35.72
N LEU A 640 13.61 -18.21 -34.96
CA LEU A 640 13.70 -16.93 -34.25
C LEU A 640 13.60 -15.75 -35.22
N LYS A 641 14.28 -15.81 -36.36
CA LYS A 641 14.21 -14.77 -37.40
C LYS A 641 12.81 -14.68 -38.03
N GLN A 642 12.14 -15.81 -38.28
CA GLN A 642 10.78 -15.83 -38.83
C GLN A 642 9.81 -15.16 -37.85
N TYR A 643 9.96 -15.46 -36.56
CA TYR A 643 9.18 -14.84 -35.49
C TYR A 643 9.39 -13.32 -35.43
N ILE A 644 10.65 -12.85 -35.42
CA ILE A 644 10.99 -11.42 -35.41
C ILE A 644 10.47 -10.68 -36.65
N LEU A 645 10.33 -11.38 -37.79
CA LEU A 645 9.77 -10.84 -39.02
C LEU A 645 8.23 -10.86 -39.07
N GLY A 646 7.56 -11.25 -37.97
CA GLY A 646 6.10 -11.29 -37.86
C GLY A 646 5.45 -12.42 -38.68
N MET A 647 6.20 -13.49 -38.98
CA MET A 647 5.65 -14.67 -39.64
C MET A 647 4.87 -15.52 -38.62
N ASP A 648 3.84 -16.23 -39.07
CA ASP A 648 3.02 -17.12 -38.24
C ASP A 648 3.80 -18.40 -37.88
N VAL A 649 4.63 -18.32 -36.83
CA VAL A 649 5.46 -19.40 -36.27
C VAL A 649 5.38 -19.39 -34.75
N LYS A 650 5.60 -20.54 -34.11
CA LYS A 650 5.60 -20.68 -32.65
C LYS A 650 7.00 -21.04 -32.15
N LEU A 651 7.42 -20.39 -31.08
CA LEU A 651 8.61 -20.75 -30.30
C LEU A 651 8.19 -21.75 -29.21
N SER A 652 9.05 -22.68 -28.81
CA SER A 652 8.67 -23.81 -27.94
C SER A 652 9.72 -24.11 -26.90
#